data_AF-A0A2P6U4E0-F1
#
_entry.id   AF-A0A2P6U4E0-F1
#
_cell.length_a   1.000
_cell.length_b   1.000
_cell.length_c   1.000
_cell.angle_alpha   90.00
_cell.angle_beta   90.00
_cell.angle_gamma   90.00
#
_symmetry.space_group_name_H-M   'P 1'
#
loop_
_entity.id
_entity.type
_entity.pdbx_description
1 polymer ?
#
loop_
_entity_poly.entity_id
_entity_poly.type
_entity_poly.pdbx_seq_one_letter_code
_entity_poly.pdbx_strand_id
1 'polypeptide(L)'
;MPVVYCHSCQAQFSVPQNEGVCPNCGGGFIEEVAQAHPAAAGPAGGSGSGTYARTYTLPGGFGNVRIVTSTGGGLPPGFAGGFGGSGMGDPFVNSVLEALLGGGFVHPGAGGGPFAGMPMPAMGGGMAQEQEWLDQVMSQIMNEYQPPSQAASQRAVRSLPKLTVRAKDAAGEPGEGEALARAGEPCSVCHDEYREGEEVLELPCGHNYHPDCLLPWLETHNTCPVCRHELPAEDPQVEAERRRRAQQAPSSASSSRRQRQGEQQGGGRLADLLAGISSRSTRLLVQQPRQQRGGRRALRVQAAGSTFGHSFRVTTFGESHGGGVGCVIDGVPPRMQITQEEIQYELDRRRPGQSKITTPRKETDTCEILSGMAPDGTTTLGSPICVLVRNKDQKSQDYSEMEQAYRPSHADATYDFKYGIRAVAGGGRSSARETIGRVAAGAVAKKLLRQVAGTEVLAYVNRVRDVEATGVDHETMTLEQIEANPVRCPDQASADAMYKAIDTVRTRGESCGGEVTCVVRGCPKGLGTPVFDKLEAELAKAIMSLPATKGFEIGSGFSGSRMVGSEHNDEFYMDEQGEVRTRTNRSGGIQGGISNGEHIVIRVAFKPTATIAQRQATVSREGKDIELLARGRHDPCVVPRAVPMVEAMVALVLADQLLQHYAQCELLPRDSALGPDAKARSQFQHPVHA
;
A
#
# COMPACT_ATOMS: atom_id res chain seq x y z
N MET A 1 19.30 8.61 40.75
CA MET A 1 18.22 7.59 40.69
C MET A 1 18.56 6.62 39.57
N PRO A 2 18.33 5.31 39.74
CA PRO A 2 18.60 4.35 38.67
C PRO A 2 17.73 4.68 37.45
N VAL A 3 18.37 4.73 36.28
CA VAL A 3 17.67 4.96 35.01
C VAL A 3 17.24 3.61 34.49
N VAL A 4 15.94 3.45 34.26
CA VAL A 4 15.35 2.18 33.89
C VAL A 4 14.74 2.32 32.51
N TYR A 5 14.98 1.33 31.65
CA TYR A 5 14.39 1.23 30.32
C TYR A 5 13.20 0.28 30.34
N CYS A 6 12.04 0.74 29.88
CA CYS A 6 10.89 -0.13 29.68
C CYS A 6 10.87 -0.66 28.25
N HIS A 7 11.00 -1.98 28.11
CA HIS A 7 10.95 -2.66 26.82
C HIS A 7 9.54 -2.67 26.20
N SER A 8 8.50 -2.45 27.00
CA SER A 8 7.10 -2.41 26.51
C SER A 8 6.72 -1.09 25.85
N CYS A 9 7.23 0.04 26.33
CA CYS A 9 6.93 1.36 25.76
C CYS A 9 8.17 2.08 25.20
N GLN A 10 9.33 1.44 25.23
CA GLN A 10 10.60 1.94 24.71
C GLN A 10 11.06 3.29 25.29
N ALA A 11 10.68 3.58 26.54
CA ALA A 11 11.01 4.83 27.20
C ALA A 11 11.96 4.60 28.39
N GLN A 12 12.86 5.57 28.61
CA GLN A 12 13.70 5.65 29.81
C GLN A 12 13.08 6.59 30.83
N PHE A 13 13.10 6.22 32.09
CA PHE A 13 12.61 7.05 33.19
C PHE A 13 13.37 6.72 34.48
N SER A 14 13.32 7.64 35.43
CA SER A 14 13.90 7.47 36.77
C SER A 14 12.82 7.04 37.74
N VAL A 15 13.08 6.00 38.54
CA VAL A 15 12.12 5.48 39.53
C VAL A 15 12.71 5.54 40.93
N PRO A 16 11.94 5.92 41.96
CA PRO A 16 12.24 5.56 43.33
C PRO A 16 12.25 4.03 43.47
N GLN A 17 13.18 3.47 44.24
CA GLN A 17 13.33 2.02 44.37
C GLN A 17 12.02 1.36 44.86
N ASN A 18 11.64 0.23 44.23
CA ASN A 18 10.55 -0.71 44.57
C ASN A 18 9.11 -0.49 44.01
N GLU A 19 8.92 -0.24 42.72
CA GLU A 19 7.58 -0.44 42.12
C GLU A 19 7.48 -1.45 40.97
N GLY A 20 8.58 -1.92 40.36
CA GLY A 20 8.55 -3.05 39.41
C GLY A 20 7.65 -2.87 38.18
N VAL A 21 7.06 -1.68 37.99
CA VAL A 21 6.05 -1.37 36.99
C VAL A 21 6.38 0.00 36.39
N CYS A 22 6.35 0.10 35.06
CA CYS A 22 6.59 1.33 34.33
C CYS A 22 5.46 2.35 34.57
N PRO A 23 5.74 3.57 35.06
CA PRO A 23 4.72 4.58 35.31
C PRO A 23 4.09 5.13 34.02
N ASN A 24 4.75 4.92 32.87
CA ASN A 24 4.28 5.44 31.58
C ASN A 24 3.29 4.51 30.87
N CYS A 25 3.32 3.20 31.16
CA CYS A 25 2.49 2.22 30.45
C CYS A 25 1.92 1.09 31.33
N GLY A 26 2.24 1.07 32.63
CA GLY A 26 1.81 0.02 33.56
C GLY A 26 2.48 -1.35 33.32
N GLY A 27 3.54 -1.44 32.53
CA GLY A 27 4.21 -2.69 32.18
C GLY A 27 5.30 -3.10 33.17
N GLY A 28 5.35 -4.37 33.57
CA GLY A 28 6.32 -4.88 34.56
C GLY A 28 7.67 -5.36 34.01
N PHE A 29 7.99 -5.04 32.75
CA PHE A 29 9.19 -5.53 32.06
C PHE A 29 10.17 -4.37 31.84
N ILE A 30 10.91 -4.09 32.91
CA ILE A 30 11.80 -2.94 33.03
C ILE A 30 13.22 -3.42 33.37
N GLU A 31 14.23 -2.82 32.77
CA GLU A 31 15.64 -3.18 32.96
C GLU A 31 16.44 -1.95 33.41
N GLU A 32 17.25 -2.13 34.45
CA GLU A 32 18.14 -1.07 34.95
C GLU A 32 19.32 -0.91 33.98
N VAL A 33 19.47 0.29 33.43
CA VAL A 33 20.53 0.58 32.47
C VAL A 33 21.76 1.04 33.25
N ALA A 34 22.85 0.29 33.15
CA ALA A 34 24.13 0.67 33.77
C ALA A 34 24.61 2.01 33.19
N GLN A 35 24.81 3.01 34.06
CA GLN A 35 25.31 4.32 33.63
C GLN A 35 26.76 4.19 33.14
N ALA A 36 27.02 4.61 31.89
CA ALA A 36 28.38 4.83 31.42
C ALA A 36 28.94 6.09 32.09
N HIS A 37 30.06 5.97 32.80
CA HIS A 37 30.83 7.12 33.26
C HIS A 37 31.43 7.87 32.05
N PRO A 38 31.51 9.22 32.08
CA PRO A 38 31.98 9.99 30.94
C PRO A 38 33.51 9.88 30.85
N ALA A 39 34.03 9.41 29.72
CA ALA A 39 35.45 9.51 29.39
C ALA A 39 35.70 10.71 28.49
N ALA A 40 36.71 11.49 28.90
CA ALA A 40 37.16 12.75 28.33
C ALA A 40 37.72 12.64 26.90
N ALA A 41 37.79 13.80 26.25
CA ALA A 41 38.31 14.04 24.91
C ALA A 41 39.81 13.69 24.71
N GLY A 42 40.17 13.20 23.52
CA GLY A 42 41.55 13.17 22.99
C GLY A 42 41.86 11.97 22.06
N PRO A 43 42.76 12.08 21.05
CA PRO A 43 42.50 11.60 19.69
C PRO A 43 43.33 10.41 19.15
N ALA A 44 42.82 9.86 18.02
CA ALA A 44 43.47 9.14 16.89
C ALA A 44 43.99 7.68 17.03
N GLY A 45 43.45 6.81 16.14
CA GLY A 45 44.13 5.66 15.53
C GLY A 45 43.99 4.28 16.19
N GLY A 46 43.10 3.42 15.68
CA GLY A 46 43.04 2.00 16.07
C GLY A 46 41.88 1.22 15.46
N SER A 47 42.16 0.01 14.94
CA SER A 47 41.24 -0.96 14.34
C SER A 47 39.94 -1.16 15.12
N GLY A 48 38.80 -0.76 14.54
CA GLY A 48 37.48 -0.90 15.17
C GLY A 48 36.94 -2.33 15.08
N SER A 49 36.73 -2.98 16.22
CA SER A 49 35.87 -4.16 16.32
C SER A 49 34.41 -3.74 16.10
N GLY A 50 33.81 -4.16 14.98
CA GLY A 50 32.41 -3.88 14.65
C GLY A 50 31.50 -5.05 15.01
N THR A 51 30.32 -4.78 15.56
CA THR A 51 29.24 -5.76 15.69
C THR A 51 28.28 -5.58 14.51
N TYR A 52 28.13 -6.60 13.67
CA TYR A 52 27.28 -6.59 12.49
C TYR A 52 26.03 -7.43 12.75
N ALA A 53 24.85 -6.98 12.31
CA ALA A 53 23.63 -7.75 12.47
C ALA A 53 22.73 -7.66 11.23
N ARG A 54 22.23 -8.80 10.75
CA ARG A 54 21.17 -8.87 9.73
C ARG A 54 19.99 -9.67 10.24
N THR A 55 18.79 -9.23 9.86
CA THR A 55 17.52 -9.87 10.23
C THR A 55 16.85 -10.41 8.98
N TYR A 56 16.50 -11.68 9.00
CA TYR A 56 15.82 -12.40 7.93
C TYR A 56 14.41 -12.75 8.39
N THR A 57 13.40 -12.41 7.60
CA THR A 57 12.00 -12.74 7.89
C THR A 57 11.68 -14.12 7.36
N LEU A 58 11.22 -15.03 8.22
CA LEU A 58 10.87 -16.39 7.81
C LEU A 58 9.49 -16.41 7.11
N PRO A 59 9.35 -17.09 5.95
CA PRO A 59 8.05 -17.30 5.32
C PRO A 59 7.12 -18.13 6.24
N GLY A 60 5.80 -17.96 6.12
CA GLY A 60 4.84 -18.78 6.86
C GLY A 60 4.60 -18.41 8.32
N GLY A 61 5.04 -17.22 8.77
CA GLY A 61 4.69 -16.68 10.10
C GLY A 61 5.60 -17.13 11.25
N PHE A 62 6.75 -17.75 10.96
CA PHE A 62 7.70 -18.25 11.97
C PHE A 62 8.57 -17.16 12.63
N GLY A 63 8.36 -15.89 12.30
CA GLY A 63 9.05 -14.75 12.90
C GLY A 63 10.36 -14.39 12.20
N ASN A 64 11.21 -13.64 12.90
CA ASN A 64 12.45 -13.09 12.37
C ASN A 64 13.66 -13.81 12.96
N VAL A 65 14.61 -14.17 12.11
CA VAL A 65 15.93 -14.68 12.49
C VAL A 65 16.94 -13.54 12.38
N ARG A 66 17.51 -13.11 13.51
CA ARG A 66 18.56 -12.09 13.53
C ARG A 66 19.91 -12.74 13.79
N ILE A 67 20.83 -12.63 12.83
CA ILE A 67 22.21 -13.09 12.94
C ILE A 67 23.08 -11.90 13.35
N VAL A 68 23.84 -12.04 14.43
CA VAL A 68 24.74 -11.00 14.96
C VAL A 68 26.17 -11.54 15.01
N THR A 69 27.13 -10.88 14.37
CA THR A 69 28.55 -11.27 14.35
C THR A 69 29.43 -10.13 14.90
N SER A 70 30.56 -10.44 15.54
CA SER A 70 31.57 -9.47 15.96
C SER A 70 32.95 -9.86 15.43
N THR A 71 33.64 -8.97 14.71
CA THR A 71 34.99 -9.25 14.21
C THR A 71 35.99 -9.20 15.37
N GLY A 72 36.60 -10.35 15.68
CA GLY A 72 37.52 -10.47 16.82
C GLY A 72 38.06 -11.88 17.02
N GLY A 73 38.71 -12.45 16.01
CA GLY A 73 39.44 -13.71 16.16
C GLY A 73 40.28 -14.00 14.94
N GLY A 74 41.61 -13.90 15.05
CA GLY A 74 42.50 -14.47 14.05
C GLY A 74 42.30 -15.99 13.95
N LEU A 75 42.55 -16.54 12.77
CA LEU A 75 42.39 -17.96 12.44
C LEU A 75 43.07 -18.90 13.47
N PRO A 76 42.54 -20.11 13.71
CA PRO A 76 43.17 -21.11 14.56
C PRO A 76 44.59 -21.49 14.07
N PRO A 77 45.53 -21.86 14.98
CA PRO A 77 46.86 -22.30 14.57
C PRO A 77 46.75 -23.61 13.78
N GLY A 78 47.08 -23.58 12.49
CA GLY A 78 46.99 -24.72 11.57
C GLY A 78 46.59 -24.36 10.14
N PHE A 79 46.05 -23.17 9.92
CA PHE A 79 45.69 -22.62 8.59
C PHE A 79 46.70 -21.57 8.07
N ALA A 80 47.97 -21.69 8.48
CA ALA A 80 49.06 -20.83 8.03
C ALA A 80 49.55 -21.28 6.65
N GLY A 81 48.76 -20.99 5.61
CA GLY A 81 49.12 -21.26 4.23
C GLY A 81 48.08 -20.71 3.26
N GLY A 82 48.07 -19.40 3.05
CA GLY A 82 47.46 -18.83 1.83
C GLY A 82 46.61 -17.57 1.93
N PHE A 83 46.34 -16.99 3.11
CA PHE A 83 45.45 -15.82 3.23
C PHE A 83 46.17 -14.54 3.66
N GLY A 84 47.28 -14.24 2.99
CA GLY A 84 47.94 -12.93 3.04
C GLY A 84 47.60 -12.14 1.79
N GLY A 85 46.48 -11.40 1.80
CA GLY A 85 46.11 -10.54 0.68
C GLY A 85 44.97 -9.59 1.03
N SER A 86 45.26 -8.30 1.00
CA SER A 86 44.32 -7.19 1.20
C SER A 86 43.27 -7.12 0.08
N GLY A 87 42.14 -7.84 0.23
CA GLY A 87 40.99 -7.80 -0.69
C GLY A 87 39.67 -7.53 0.04
N MET A 88 38.93 -6.51 -0.40
CA MET A 88 37.63 -6.07 0.13
C MET A 88 36.51 -7.10 -0.17
N GLY A 89 35.87 -7.66 0.86
CA GLY A 89 34.62 -8.43 0.81
C GLY A 89 33.74 -8.13 2.03
N ASP A 90 32.44 -8.45 2.01
CA ASP A 90 31.49 -8.07 3.08
C ASP A 90 31.90 -8.75 4.43
N PRO A 91 32.24 -7.97 5.48
CA PRO A 91 32.67 -8.50 6.77
C PRO A 91 31.67 -9.45 7.43
N PHE A 92 30.37 -9.25 7.18
CA PHE A 92 29.30 -10.12 7.69
C PHE A 92 29.31 -11.48 7.00
N VAL A 93 29.48 -11.50 5.67
CA VAL A 93 29.53 -12.73 4.87
C VAL A 93 30.73 -13.58 5.26
N ASN A 94 31.91 -12.96 5.38
CA ASN A 94 33.14 -13.64 5.82
C ASN A 94 33.00 -14.26 7.22
N SER A 95 32.33 -13.55 8.15
CA SER A 95 32.09 -14.04 9.51
C SER A 95 31.13 -15.25 9.54
N VAL A 96 30.11 -15.26 8.66
CA VAL A 96 29.19 -16.39 8.51
C VAL A 96 29.90 -17.59 7.85
N LEU A 97 30.75 -17.33 6.85
CA LEU A 97 31.55 -18.36 6.18
C LEU A 97 32.54 -19.05 7.14
N GLU A 98 33.24 -18.27 7.98
CA GLU A 98 34.13 -18.80 9.01
C GLU A 98 33.37 -19.67 10.02
N ALA A 99 32.16 -19.28 10.41
CA ALA A 99 31.33 -20.07 11.33
C ALA A 99 30.90 -21.41 10.69
N LEU A 100 30.54 -21.41 9.40
CA LEU A 100 30.12 -22.62 8.69
C LEU A 100 31.29 -23.57 8.40
N LEU A 101 32.48 -23.04 8.06
CA LEU A 101 33.71 -23.80 7.89
C LEU A 101 34.22 -24.35 9.24
N GLY A 102 34.19 -23.54 10.30
CA GLY A 102 34.58 -23.95 11.65
C GLY A 102 33.64 -24.98 12.28
N GLY A 103 32.38 -25.03 11.84
CA GLY A 103 31.39 -26.03 12.23
C GLY A 103 31.41 -27.32 11.38
N GLY A 104 32.24 -27.40 10.32
CA GLY A 104 32.34 -28.59 9.46
C GLY A 104 31.16 -28.79 8.50
N PHE A 105 30.36 -27.76 8.22
CA PHE A 105 29.19 -27.85 7.35
C PHE A 105 29.52 -27.63 5.86
N VAL A 106 30.69 -27.05 5.57
CA VAL A 106 31.24 -26.82 4.23
C VAL A 106 32.70 -27.28 4.20
N HIS A 107 33.13 -28.00 3.16
CA HIS A 107 34.49 -28.55 3.03
C HIS A 107 35.12 -28.14 1.68
N PRO A 108 36.40 -27.71 1.65
CA PRO A 108 37.13 -27.55 0.40
C PRO A 108 37.64 -28.93 -0.05
N GLY A 109 36.80 -29.66 -0.78
CA GLY A 109 37.11 -30.99 -1.28
C GLY A 109 35.94 -31.96 -1.13
N ALA A 110 35.77 -32.83 -2.12
CA ALA A 110 34.64 -33.75 -2.20
C ALA A 110 34.60 -34.72 -1.02
N GLY A 111 33.57 -34.60 -0.17
CA GLY A 111 33.18 -35.66 0.78
C GLY A 111 32.53 -35.19 2.07
N GLY A 112 31.17 -35.14 2.08
CA GLY A 112 30.35 -35.26 3.28
C GLY A 112 29.91 -33.96 3.97
N GLY A 113 28.59 -33.71 4.01
CA GLY A 113 27.93 -32.59 4.71
C GLY A 113 26.61 -32.19 4.01
N PRO A 114 25.65 -31.54 4.71
CA PRO A 114 24.35 -31.14 4.11
C PRO A 114 24.47 -30.14 2.94
N PHE A 115 25.63 -29.50 2.77
CA PHE A 115 25.92 -28.55 1.68
C PHE A 115 27.00 -29.05 0.70
N ALA A 116 27.25 -30.36 0.64
CA ALA A 116 28.25 -30.93 -0.26
C ALA A 116 27.93 -30.63 -1.74
N GLY A 117 28.88 -30.02 -2.46
CA GLY A 117 28.78 -29.76 -3.90
C GLY A 117 28.39 -28.33 -4.31
N MET A 118 28.16 -27.42 -3.35
CA MET A 118 27.99 -26.01 -3.67
C MET A 118 29.30 -25.38 -4.17
N PRO A 119 29.31 -24.68 -5.32
CA PRO A 119 30.50 -23.96 -5.79
C PRO A 119 30.80 -22.78 -4.85
N MET A 120 32.02 -22.77 -4.29
CA MET A 120 32.49 -21.65 -3.49
C MET A 120 32.67 -20.40 -4.38
N PRO A 121 32.28 -19.20 -3.93
CA PRO A 121 32.56 -17.99 -4.68
C PRO A 121 34.07 -17.81 -4.88
N ALA A 122 34.48 -17.46 -6.10
CA ALA A 122 35.87 -17.23 -6.42
C ALA A 122 36.41 -16.01 -5.66
N MET A 123 37.63 -16.12 -5.13
CA MET A 123 38.33 -15.02 -4.46
C MET A 123 38.42 -13.80 -5.40
N GLY A 124 37.70 -12.73 -5.07
CA GLY A 124 37.61 -11.50 -5.87
C GLY A 124 36.30 -11.30 -6.63
N GLY A 125 35.28 -12.16 -6.44
CA GLY A 125 33.92 -11.94 -6.97
C GLY A 125 33.24 -10.71 -6.33
N GLY A 126 32.47 -9.95 -7.11
CA GLY A 126 31.77 -8.76 -6.60
C GLY A 126 30.64 -9.10 -5.62
N MET A 127 30.27 -8.15 -4.74
CA MET A 127 29.28 -8.31 -3.66
C MET A 127 27.95 -8.99 -4.06
N ALA A 128 27.53 -8.89 -5.32
CA ALA A 128 26.33 -9.55 -5.81
C ALA A 128 26.42 -11.09 -5.79
N GLN A 129 27.59 -11.67 -6.10
CA GLN A 129 27.81 -13.12 -6.09
C GLN A 129 27.86 -13.69 -4.66
N GLU A 130 28.40 -12.92 -3.71
CA GLU A 130 28.42 -13.29 -2.29
C GLU A 130 27.01 -13.31 -1.68
N GLN A 131 26.14 -12.40 -2.11
CA GLN A 131 24.75 -12.32 -1.66
C GLN A 131 23.88 -13.43 -2.24
N GLU A 132 24.09 -13.78 -3.51
CA GLU A 132 23.37 -14.86 -4.20
C GLU A 132 23.69 -16.24 -3.62
N TRP A 133 24.94 -16.47 -3.20
CA TRP A 133 25.33 -17.69 -2.49
C TRP A 133 24.65 -17.81 -1.11
N LEU A 134 24.57 -16.71 -0.35
CA LEU A 134 23.87 -16.70 0.95
C LEU A 134 22.38 -17.00 0.82
N ASP A 135 21.72 -16.44 -0.19
CA ASP A 135 20.30 -16.69 -0.43
C ASP A 135 20.04 -18.16 -0.81
N GLN A 136 20.96 -18.81 -1.52
CA GLN A 136 20.88 -20.24 -1.83
C GLN A 136 21.05 -21.12 -0.58
N VAL A 137 22.02 -20.81 0.29
CA VAL A 137 22.22 -21.51 1.57
C VAL A 137 20.99 -21.39 2.46
N MET A 138 20.44 -20.17 2.60
CA MET A 138 19.23 -19.95 3.40
C MET A 138 18.00 -20.64 2.81
N SER A 139 17.89 -20.71 1.49
CA SER A 139 16.79 -21.41 0.81
C SER A 139 16.84 -22.93 1.01
N GLN A 140 18.02 -23.54 1.02
CA GLN A 140 18.16 -24.97 1.35
C GLN A 140 17.82 -25.28 2.81
N ILE A 141 18.22 -24.42 3.75
CA ILE A 141 17.83 -24.54 5.17
C ILE A 141 16.30 -24.49 5.32
N MET A 142 15.63 -23.64 4.54
CA MET A 142 14.17 -23.53 4.55
C MET A 142 13.46 -24.78 3.98
N ASN A 143 14.06 -25.46 2.99
CA ASN A 143 13.46 -26.64 2.35
C ASN A 143 13.59 -27.91 3.22
N GLU A 144 14.59 -28.01 4.10
CA GLU A 144 14.70 -29.11 5.08
C GLU A 144 13.74 -28.97 6.29
N TYR A 145 12.96 -27.88 6.39
CA TYR A 145 12.14 -27.55 7.57
C TYR A 145 10.63 -27.85 7.44
N GLN A 146 10.19 -28.62 6.46
CA GLN A 146 8.84 -29.19 6.48
C GLN A 146 8.84 -30.43 7.41
N PRO A 147 8.23 -30.38 8.62
CA PRO A 147 8.14 -31.59 9.43
C PRO A 147 7.35 -32.64 8.64
N PRO A 148 7.77 -33.91 8.65
CA PRO A 148 7.05 -34.95 7.94
C PRO A 148 5.60 -35.02 8.46
N SER A 149 4.65 -35.00 7.53
CA SER A 149 3.23 -35.20 7.80
C SER A 149 3.04 -36.60 8.41
N GLN A 150 2.72 -36.67 9.70
CA GLN A 150 2.45 -37.93 10.39
C GLN A 150 1.03 -37.93 10.98
N ALA A 151 0.40 -39.09 11.04
CA ALA A 151 -0.95 -39.26 11.56
C ALA A 151 -1.05 -38.97 13.08
N ALA A 152 -2.19 -38.45 13.53
CA ALA A 152 -2.52 -38.43 14.94
C ALA A 152 -2.76 -39.85 15.46
N SER A 153 -2.45 -40.10 16.73
CA SER A 153 -2.70 -41.41 17.34
C SER A 153 -4.19 -41.72 17.38
N GLN A 154 -4.56 -42.97 17.08
CA GLN A 154 -5.95 -43.41 17.09
C GLN A 154 -6.60 -43.21 18.47
N ARG A 155 -5.82 -43.33 19.54
CA ARG A 155 -6.29 -43.06 20.90
C ARG A 155 -6.65 -41.59 21.09
N ALA A 156 -5.83 -40.66 20.59
CA ALA A 156 -6.10 -39.23 20.68
C ALA A 156 -7.34 -38.85 19.85
N VAL A 157 -7.43 -39.35 18.62
CA VAL A 157 -8.58 -39.10 17.73
C VAL A 157 -9.89 -39.60 18.36
N ARG A 158 -9.91 -40.82 18.92
CA ARG A 158 -11.11 -41.39 19.58
C ARG A 158 -11.50 -40.67 20.88
N SER A 159 -10.57 -39.95 21.49
CA SER A 159 -10.81 -39.20 22.73
C SER A 159 -11.30 -37.77 22.51
N LEU A 160 -11.39 -37.31 21.26
CA LEU A 160 -11.87 -35.97 20.96
C LEU A 160 -13.34 -35.83 21.38
N PRO A 161 -13.69 -34.80 22.18
CA PRO A 161 -15.06 -34.58 22.59
C PRO A 161 -15.93 -34.24 21.37
N LYS A 162 -17.07 -34.93 21.30
CA LYS A 162 -18.18 -34.62 20.39
C LYS A 162 -19.11 -33.66 21.11
N LEU A 163 -19.28 -32.48 20.55
CA LEU A 163 -20.07 -31.41 21.14
C LEU A 163 -21.17 -30.97 20.17
N THR A 164 -22.28 -30.46 20.68
CA THR A 164 -23.37 -29.95 19.84
C THR A 164 -23.26 -28.44 19.67
N VAL A 165 -23.39 -27.96 18.43
CA VAL A 165 -23.39 -26.55 18.08
C VAL A 165 -24.60 -25.85 18.68
N ARG A 166 -24.36 -24.69 19.30
CA ARG A 166 -25.39 -23.92 20.00
C ARG A 166 -26.18 -23.03 19.04
N ALA A 167 -27.37 -22.62 19.47
CA ALA A 167 -28.16 -21.63 18.75
C ALA A 167 -27.36 -20.33 18.50
N LYS A 168 -27.62 -19.67 17.38
CA LYS A 168 -26.94 -18.43 16.98
C LYS A 168 -27.01 -17.33 18.05
N ASP A 169 -28.13 -17.28 18.76
CA ASP A 169 -28.45 -16.26 19.76
C ASP A 169 -28.18 -16.72 21.21
N ALA A 170 -27.50 -17.86 21.41
CA ALA A 170 -27.20 -18.37 22.74
C ALA A 170 -26.31 -17.39 23.54
N ALA A 171 -26.84 -16.92 24.68
CA ALA A 171 -26.14 -16.05 25.62
C ALA A 171 -25.72 -16.84 26.87
N GLY A 172 -24.47 -16.67 27.32
CA GLY A 172 -23.87 -17.40 28.45
C GLY A 172 -22.80 -18.41 28.03
N GLU A 173 -22.07 -18.92 29.00
CA GLU A 173 -21.06 -19.98 28.81
C GLU A 173 -21.72 -21.27 28.28
N PRO A 174 -21.00 -22.11 27.50
CA PRO A 174 -21.50 -23.40 27.03
C PRO A 174 -21.83 -24.34 28.21
N GLY A 175 -22.98 -25.01 28.14
CA GLY A 175 -23.36 -26.07 29.06
C GLY A 175 -22.58 -27.36 28.81
N GLU A 176 -22.75 -28.34 29.70
CA GLU A 176 -22.12 -29.67 29.54
C GLU A 176 -22.56 -30.33 28.23
N GLY A 177 -21.61 -30.58 27.33
CA GLY A 177 -21.85 -31.16 25.99
C GLY A 177 -22.06 -30.14 24.85
N GLU A 178 -22.05 -28.84 25.13
CA GLU A 178 -22.20 -27.80 24.12
C GLU A 178 -20.83 -27.31 23.57
N ALA A 179 -20.75 -27.10 22.26
CA ALA A 179 -19.56 -26.56 21.62
C ALA A 179 -19.42 -25.06 21.89
N LEU A 180 -18.19 -24.54 21.84
CA LEU A 180 -17.95 -23.11 21.79
C LEU A 180 -18.51 -22.49 20.49
N ALA A 181 -18.50 -23.27 19.41
CA ALA A 181 -19.03 -22.89 18.09
C ALA A 181 -20.56 -22.67 18.09
N ARG A 182 -21.01 -21.65 17.35
CA ARG A 182 -22.42 -21.27 17.24
C ARG A 182 -22.97 -21.50 15.83
N ALA A 183 -24.28 -21.70 15.73
CA ALA A 183 -24.97 -21.81 14.45
C ALA A 183 -24.73 -20.54 13.61
N GLY A 184 -24.30 -20.72 12.36
CA GLY A 184 -23.89 -19.65 11.44
C GLY A 184 -22.39 -19.29 11.47
N GLU A 185 -21.58 -19.91 12.33
CA GLU A 185 -20.12 -19.83 12.22
C GLU A 185 -19.60 -20.86 11.18
N PRO A 186 -18.63 -20.50 10.32
CA PRO A 186 -18.16 -21.41 9.28
C PRO A 186 -17.08 -22.38 9.80
N CYS A 187 -17.13 -23.63 9.35
CA CYS A 187 -16.04 -24.57 9.52
C CYS A 187 -14.81 -24.14 8.71
N SER A 188 -13.62 -24.09 9.31
CA SER A 188 -12.42 -23.58 8.62
C SER A 188 -11.84 -24.51 7.55
N VAL A 189 -12.43 -25.70 7.36
CA VAL A 189 -11.98 -26.70 6.39
C VAL A 189 -12.90 -26.73 5.17
N CYS A 190 -14.21 -26.93 5.36
CA CYS A 190 -15.17 -26.94 4.25
C CYS A 190 -15.80 -25.57 3.94
N HIS A 191 -15.68 -24.59 4.83
CA HIS A 191 -16.31 -23.27 4.74
C HIS A 191 -17.86 -23.26 4.84
N ASP A 192 -18.49 -24.40 5.12
CA ASP A 192 -19.92 -24.47 5.41
C ASP A 192 -20.24 -23.96 6.82
N GLU A 193 -21.40 -23.32 6.98
CA GLU A 193 -21.91 -22.85 8.27
C GLU A 193 -22.43 -24.00 9.13
N TYR A 194 -22.06 -23.99 10.41
CA TYR A 194 -22.63 -24.92 11.39
C TYR A 194 -24.13 -24.66 11.60
N ARG A 195 -24.90 -25.74 11.77
CA ARG A 195 -26.33 -25.70 12.11
C ARG A 195 -26.53 -25.93 13.60
N GLU A 196 -27.60 -25.37 14.14
CA GLU A 196 -27.96 -25.61 15.54
C GLU A 196 -28.21 -27.11 15.80
N GLY A 197 -27.62 -27.65 16.86
CA GLY A 197 -27.68 -29.08 17.19
C GLY A 197 -26.76 -29.97 16.37
N GLU A 198 -25.96 -29.42 15.46
CA GLU A 198 -24.99 -30.18 14.67
C GLU A 198 -23.82 -30.69 15.52
N GLU A 199 -23.36 -31.91 15.26
CA GLU A 199 -22.23 -32.52 15.97
C GLU A 199 -20.90 -32.01 15.40
N VAL A 200 -20.04 -31.49 16.27
CA VAL A 200 -18.68 -31.06 15.95
C VAL A 200 -17.66 -31.73 16.87
N LEU A 201 -16.45 -31.91 16.35
CA LEU A 201 -15.29 -32.35 17.14
C LEU A 201 -14.50 -31.15 17.60
N GLU A 202 -14.17 -31.09 18.89
CA GLU A 202 -13.28 -30.08 19.45
C GLU A 202 -11.87 -30.63 19.66
N LEU A 203 -10.87 -29.92 19.14
CA LEU A 203 -9.47 -30.20 19.45
C LEU A 203 -9.09 -29.59 20.81
N PRO A 204 -8.05 -30.09 21.52
CA PRO A 204 -7.60 -29.56 22.81
C PRO A 204 -7.20 -28.06 22.82
N CYS A 205 -7.03 -27.47 21.64
CA CYS A 205 -6.80 -26.04 21.46
C CYS A 205 -8.09 -25.19 21.43
N GLY A 206 -9.27 -25.81 21.52
CA GLY A 206 -10.58 -25.17 21.50
C GLY A 206 -11.17 -24.92 20.11
N HIS A 207 -10.55 -25.41 19.03
CA HIS A 207 -11.11 -25.29 17.68
C HIS A 207 -12.08 -26.43 17.37
N ASN A 208 -13.25 -26.09 16.83
CA ASN A 208 -14.30 -27.02 16.44
C ASN A 208 -14.31 -27.27 14.92
N TYR A 209 -14.62 -28.49 14.51
CA TYR A 209 -14.67 -28.92 13.10
C TYR A 209 -15.79 -29.95 12.88
N HIS A 210 -16.33 -30.04 11.66
CA HIS A 210 -17.15 -31.21 11.29
C HIS A 210 -16.31 -32.49 11.41
N PRO A 211 -16.90 -33.61 11.90
CA PRO A 211 -16.21 -34.90 11.94
C PRO A 211 -15.62 -35.30 10.58
N ASP A 212 -16.39 -35.12 9.50
CA ASP A 212 -15.97 -35.45 8.13
C ASP A 212 -14.85 -34.55 7.59
N CYS A 213 -14.64 -33.37 8.19
CA CYS A 213 -13.56 -32.46 7.82
C CYS A 213 -12.28 -32.73 8.61
N LEU A 214 -12.39 -33.03 9.91
CA LEU A 214 -11.24 -33.19 10.79
C LEU A 214 -10.63 -34.58 10.72
N LEU A 215 -11.45 -35.64 10.63
CA LEU A 215 -10.94 -37.01 10.68
C LEU A 215 -10.00 -37.34 9.51
N PRO A 216 -10.31 -37.02 8.24
CA PRO A 216 -9.39 -37.26 7.12
C PRO A 216 -8.07 -36.48 7.25
N TRP A 217 -8.13 -35.28 7.83
CA TRP A 217 -6.95 -34.49 8.12
C TRP A 217 -6.05 -35.18 9.15
N LEU A 218 -6.64 -35.74 10.20
CA LEU A 218 -5.92 -36.41 11.28
C LEU A 218 -5.29 -37.76 10.89
N GLU A 219 -5.71 -38.35 9.77
CA GLU A 219 -5.08 -39.56 9.20
C GLU A 219 -3.69 -39.29 8.61
N THR A 220 -3.40 -38.05 8.23
CA THR A 220 -2.14 -37.67 7.59
C THR A 220 -1.35 -36.63 8.38
N HIS A 221 -2.01 -35.93 9.31
CA HIS A 221 -1.42 -34.85 10.10
C HIS A 221 -1.82 -34.98 11.57
N ASN A 222 -0.89 -34.78 12.50
CA ASN A 222 -1.18 -34.78 13.94
C ASN A 222 -1.42 -33.36 14.48
N THR A 223 -1.71 -32.37 13.64
CA THR A 223 -1.81 -30.95 14.04
C THR A 223 -3.14 -30.32 13.69
N CYS A 224 -3.61 -29.37 14.51
CA CYS A 224 -4.78 -28.55 14.19
C CYS A 224 -4.61 -27.74 12.88
N PRO A 225 -5.58 -27.73 11.94
CA PRO A 225 -5.52 -26.95 10.70
C PRO A 225 -5.33 -25.44 10.90
N VAL A 226 -5.86 -24.89 11.99
CA VAL A 226 -5.87 -23.43 12.24
C VAL A 226 -4.64 -22.99 13.02
N CYS A 227 -4.34 -23.63 14.15
CA CYS A 227 -3.29 -23.16 15.06
C CYS A 227 -2.08 -24.09 15.15
N ARG A 228 -2.09 -25.21 14.43
CA ARG A 228 -1.04 -26.25 14.43
C ARG A 228 -0.73 -26.87 15.80
N HIS A 229 -1.67 -26.79 16.75
CA HIS A 229 -1.57 -27.52 18.02
C HIS A 229 -1.37 -29.02 17.74
N GLU A 230 -0.31 -29.58 18.31
CA GLU A 230 0.15 -30.95 18.04
C GLU A 230 -0.51 -31.96 18.97
N LEU A 231 -1.23 -32.92 18.41
CA LEU A 231 -1.80 -34.09 19.06
C LEU A 231 -0.75 -35.20 19.22
N PRO A 232 -0.93 -36.13 20.17
CA PRO A 232 -0.09 -37.31 20.29
C PRO A 232 -0.04 -38.10 18.98
N ALA A 233 1.15 -38.48 18.53
CA ALA A 233 1.37 -39.24 17.29
C ALA A 233 1.23 -40.75 17.54
N GLU A 234 0.88 -41.52 16.50
CA GLU A 234 0.82 -43.00 16.58
C GLU A 234 2.22 -43.61 16.72
N ASP A 235 3.25 -42.95 16.15
CA ASP A 235 4.63 -43.41 16.24
C ASP A 235 5.20 -43.22 17.66
N PRO A 236 5.61 -44.31 18.36
CA PRO A 236 6.15 -44.23 19.71
C PRO A 236 7.43 -43.40 19.83
N GLN A 237 8.27 -43.36 18.80
CA GLN A 237 9.51 -42.57 18.80
C GLN A 237 9.19 -41.08 18.72
N VAL A 238 8.22 -40.72 17.88
CA VAL A 238 7.82 -39.31 17.72
C VAL A 238 7.04 -38.80 18.93
N GLU A 239 6.20 -39.65 19.53
CA GLU A 239 5.51 -39.31 20.78
C GLU A 239 6.49 -39.18 21.97
N ALA A 240 7.53 -40.03 22.03
CA ALA A 240 8.59 -39.89 23.04
C ALA A 240 9.34 -38.56 22.91
N GLU A 241 9.63 -38.13 21.67
CA GLU A 241 10.27 -36.86 21.39
C GLU A 241 9.35 -35.67 21.71
N ARG A 242 8.05 -35.75 21.35
CA ARG A 242 7.03 -34.76 21.76
C ARG A 242 6.96 -34.60 23.27
N ARG A 243 6.98 -35.71 24.02
CA ARG A 243 7.00 -35.70 25.50
C ARG A 243 8.28 -35.11 26.06
N ARG A 244 9.44 -35.41 25.47
CA ARG A 244 10.72 -34.78 25.84
C ARG A 244 10.68 -33.27 25.66
N ARG A 245 10.17 -32.79 24.51
CA ARG A 245 10.00 -31.35 24.22
C ARG A 245 9.04 -30.67 25.19
N ALA A 246 7.93 -31.32 25.54
CA ALA A 246 6.97 -30.81 26.52
C ALA A 246 7.55 -30.74 27.95
N GLN A 247 8.40 -31.70 28.34
CA GLN A 247 9.06 -31.74 29.66
C GLN A 247 10.23 -30.75 29.79
N GLN A 248 10.82 -30.31 28.68
CA GLN A 248 11.92 -29.33 28.65
C GLN A 248 11.43 -27.87 28.53
N ALA A 249 10.12 -27.64 28.47
CA ALA A 249 9.55 -26.29 28.56
C ALA A 249 9.76 -25.74 29.99
N PRO A 250 10.31 -24.53 30.17
CA PRO A 250 10.74 -24.06 31.49
C PRO A 250 9.52 -23.84 32.41
N SER A 251 9.33 -24.74 33.37
CA SER A 251 8.47 -24.52 34.53
C SER A 251 9.16 -23.60 35.53
N SER A 252 8.49 -22.51 35.90
CA SER A 252 8.90 -21.61 36.97
C SER A 252 8.86 -22.29 38.34
N ALA A 253 9.90 -23.04 38.72
CA ALA A 253 10.20 -23.38 40.12
C ALA A 253 11.55 -24.10 40.29
N SER A 254 12.33 -23.60 41.24
CA SER A 254 13.48 -24.22 41.93
C SER A 254 14.84 -24.27 41.23
N SER A 255 15.82 -23.86 42.02
CA SER A 255 17.23 -23.64 41.75
C SER A 255 18.10 -24.84 42.16
N SER A 256 19.32 -24.85 41.62
CA SER A 256 20.57 -25.42 42.17
C SER A 256 21.16 -26.71 41.55
N ARG A 257 22.31 -26.49 40.88
CA ARG A 257 23.60 -27.19 41.01
C ARG A 257 23.69 -28.69 40.69
N ARG A 258 24.33 -29.03 39.55
CA ARG A 258 25.34 -30.11 39.30
C ARG A 258 25.75 -30.07 37.82
N GLN A 259 26.97 -29.66 37.47
CA GLN A 259 28.25 -30.42 37.37
C GLN A 259 28.28 -31.46 36.22
N ARG A 260 29.39 -31.40 35.47
CA ARG A 260 29.75 -32.07 34.21
C ARG A 260 29.60 -33.60 34.19
N GLN A 261 29.19 -34.12 33.03
CA GLN A 261 29.59 -35.34 32.28
C GLN A 261 28.46 -35.52 31.23
N GLY A 262 28.66 -35.50 29.91
CA GLY A 262 29.57 -36.29 29.12
C GLY A 262 28.83 -37.55 28.65
N GLU A 263 27.95 -37.45 27.64
CA GLU A 263 27.56 -38.58 26.79
C GLU A 263 26.77 -38.12 25.55
N GLN A 264 27.29 -38.54 24.40
CA GLN A 264 26.74 -38.37 23.05
C GLN A 264 25.53 -39.30 22.87
N GLN A 265 24.44 -38.80 22.28
CA GLN A 265 23.66 -39.51 21.25
C GLN A 265 22.44 -38.69 20.76
N GLY A 266 22.46 -38.35 19.46
CA GLY A 266 21.28 -38.15 18.61
C GLY A 266 20.38 -36.96 18.89
N GLY A 267 20.84 -35.73 18.59
CA GLY A 267 20.01 -34.52 18.54
C GLY A 267 19.68 -34.13 17.09
N GLY A 268 18.46 -33.65 16.83
CA GLY A 268 17.98 -33.32 15.50
C GLY A 268 18.86 -32.30 14.75
N ARG A 269 18.98 -32.48 13.43
CA ARG A 269 19.86 -31.73 12.52
C ARG A 269 19.81 -30.20 12.67
N LEU A 270 18.70 -29.60 13.12
CA LEU A 270 18.62 -28.16 13.37
C LEU A 270 19.38 -27.72 14.65
N ALA A 271 19.31 -28.50 15.73
CA ALA A 271 20.01 -28.16 16.97
C ALA A 271 21.53 -28.28 16.78
N ASP A 272 21.98 -29.27 16.01
CA ASP A 272 23.40 -29.45 15.68
C ASP A 272 23.90 -28.37 14.68
N LEU A 273 23.06 -27.97 13.71
CA LEU A 273 23.36 -26.86 12.78
C LEU A 273 23.39 -25.49 13.51
N LEU A 274 22.44 -25.24 14.41
CA LEU A 274 22.34 -24.00 15.19
C LEU A 274 23.40 -23.92 16.30
N ALA A 275 23.76 -25.05 16.92
CA ALA A 275 24.88 -25.14 17.85
C ALA A 275 26.23 -24.95 17.14
N GLY A 276 26.33 -25.39 15.88
CA GLY A 276 27.53 -25.24 15.05
C GLY A 276 27.78 -23.81 14.53
N ILE A 277 26.73 -23.04 14.24
CA ILE A 277 26.84 -21.62 13.82
C ILE A 277 27.11 -20.70 15.03
N SER A 278 26.77 -21.13 16.25
CA SER A 278 26.99 -20.36 17.47
C SER A 278 28.44 -20.46 17.95
N SER A 279 29.34 -19.67 17.35
CA SER A 279 30.71 -19.49 17.85
C SER A 279 30.77 -18.44 18.98
N ARG A 280 31.95 -18.20 19.58
CA ARG A 280 32.15 -17.06 20.51
C ARG A 280 31.83 -15.71 19.86
N SER A 281 31.86 -15.64 18.53
CA SER A 281 31.81 -14.41 17.73
C SER A 281 30.49 -14.21 16.99
N THR A 282 29.60 -15.21 16.96
CA THR A 282 28.33 -15.17 16.20
C THR A 282 27.16 -15.69 17.04
N ARG A 283 26.11 -14.88 17.23
CA ARG A 283 24.87 -15.25 17.94
C ARG A 283 23.66 -15.18 17.02
N LEU A 284 22.82 -16.20 17.07
CA LEU A 284 21.56 -16.28 16.32
C LEU A 284 20.38 -16.10 17.28
N LEU A 285 19.61 -15.03 17.09
CA LEU A 285 18.43 -14.70 17.90
C LEU A 285 17.18 -14.99 17.08
N VAL A 286 16.43 -16.02 17.50
CA VAL A 286 15.10 -16.33 16.95
C VAL A 286 14.06 -15.65 17.80
N GLN A 287 13.42 -14.59 17.28
CA GLN A 287 12.27 -13.99 17.94
C GLN A 287 11.00 -14.73 17.52
N GLN A 288 10.50 -15.60 18.40
CA GLN A 288 9.13 -16.10 18.26
C GLN A 288 8.14 -14.98 18.63
N PRO A 289 7.13 -14.69 17.80
CA PRO A 289 6.10 -13.72 18.16
C PRO A 289 5.33 -14.24 19.38
N ARG A 290 5.43 -13.52 20.50
CA ARG A 290 4.59 -13.75 21.68
C ARG A 290 3.13 -13.63 21.26
N GLN A 291 2.38 -14.73 21.34
CA GLN A 291 0.93 -14.76 21.25
C GLN A 291 0.36 -13.73 22.23
N GLN A 292 -0.10 -12.60 21.71
CA GLN A 292 -0.94 -11.70 22.47
C GLN A 292 -2.23 -12.46 22.80
N ARG A 293 -2.49 -12.66 24.09
CA ARG A 293 -3.77 -13.13 24.60
C ARG A 293 -4.88 -12.27 23.97
N GLY A 294 -5.82 -12.94 23.30
CA GLY A 294 -6.80 -12.35 22.41
C GLY A 294 -7.71 -11.33 23.08
N GLY A 295 -7.37 -10.05 22.95
CA GLY A 295 -8.37 -9.02 22.76
C GLY A 295 -8.95 -9.20 21.36
N ARG A 296 -10.27 -9.35 21.27
CA ARG A 296 -11.04 -9.37 20.01
C ARG A 296 -10.47 -8.34 19.03
N ARG A 297 -9.71 -8.79 18.03
CA ARG A 297 -9.54 -7.98 16.81
C ARG A 297 -10.89 -8.03 16.13
N ALA A 298 -11.75 -7.07 16.49
CA ALA A 298 -12.90 -6.75 15.66
C ALA A 298 -12.36 -6.62 14.24
N LEU A 299 -12.82 -7.51 13.36
CA LEU A 299 -12.57 -7.42 11.94
C LEU A 299 -13.25 -6.12 11.48
N ARG A 300 -12.53 -4.99 11.60
CA ARG A 300 -12.94 -3.75 10.97
C ARG A 300 -12.73 -3.97 9.49
N VAL A 301 -13.77 -4.46 8.84
CA VAL A 301 -13.89 -4.37 7.38
C VAL A 301 -14.02 -2.88 7.09
N GLN A 302 -12.89 -2.22 6.87
CA GLN A 302 -12.86 -0.87 6.33
C GLN A 302 -13.26 -1.02 4.87
N ALA A 303 -14.55 -0.83 4.56
CA ALA A 303 -15.02 -0.73 3.18
C ALA A 303 -14.41 0.57 2.59
N ALA A 304 -13.18 0.47 2.11
CA ALA A 304 -12.39 1.56 1.56
C ALA A 304 -12.66 1.68 0.05
N GLY A 305 -12.76 2.92 -0.45
CA GLY A 305 -12.87 3.20 -1.90
C GLY A 305 -13.89 4.29 -2.28
N SER A 306 -14.70 4.78 -1.34
CA SER A 306 -15.57 5.95 -1.56
C SER A 306 -15.01 7.26 -1.01
N THR A 307 -13.92 7.19 -0.25
CA THR A 307 -13.19 8.34 0.30
C THR A 307 -11.79 8.42 -0.29
N PHE A 308 -11.37 9.61 -0.70
CA PHE A 308 -10.05 9.93 -1.22
C PHE A 308 -9.36 10.99 -0.33
N GLY A 309 -8.04 10.91 -0.17
CA GLY A 309 -7.24 11.85 0.64
C GLY A 309 -7.12 11.49 2.14
N HIS A 310 -6.23 12.17 2.85
CA HIS A 310 -5.92 11.96 4.27
C HIS A 310 -6.32 13.14 5.17
N SER A 311 -5.84 14.33 4.86
CA SER A 311 -6.15 15.58 5.55
C SER A 311 -7.26 16.33 4.81
N PHE A 312 -7.16 16.46 3.49
CA PHE A 312 -8.25 16.95 2.63
C PHE A 312 -9.03 15.75 2.08
N ARG A 313 -10.10 15.37 2.77
CA ARG A 313 -10.79 14.10 2.52
C ARG A 313 -12.08 14.33 1.74
N VAL A 314 -12.22 13.67 0.60
CA VAL A 314 -13.43 13.73 -0.23
C VAL A 314 -14.12 12.39 -0.23
N THR A 315 -15.37 12.36 0.24
CA THR A 315 -16.23 11.18 0.14
C THR A 315 -17.34 11.43 -0.88
N THR A 316 -17.39 10.64 -1.95
CA THR A 316 -18.45 10.77 -2.96
C THR A 316 -19.62 9.83 -2.66
N PHE A 317 -20.80 10.17 -3.16
CA PHE A 317 -22.00 9.32 -3.04
C PHE A 317 -22.94 9.47 -4.26
N GLY A 318 -23.84 8.50 -4.38
CA GLY A 318 -24.92 8.49 -5.37
C GLY A 318 -24.60 7.75 -6.68
N GLU A 319 -25.66 7.30 -7.32
CA GLU A 319 -25.63 6.58 -8.59
C GLU A 319 -26.17 7.45 -9.73
N SER A 320 -25.76 7.13 -10.96
CA SER A 320 -26.22 7.86 -12.16
C SER A 320 -27.73 7.99 -12.33
N HIS A 321 -28.51 7.02 -11.86
CA HIS A 321 -29.99 7.02 -11.91
C HIS A 321 -30.61 7.02 -10.50
N GLY A 322 -29.84 7.35 -9.46
CA GLY A 322 -30.36 7.59 -8.12
C GLY A 322 -30.99 8.99 -7.98
N GLY A 323 -31.48 9.34 -6.78
CA GLY A 323 -32.08 10.66 -6.52
C GLY A 323 -31.13 11.86 -6.70
N GLY A 324 -29.82 11.63 -6.60
CA GLY A 324 -28.77 12.61 -6.82
C GLY A 324 -27.38 12.01 -6.64
N VAL A 325 -26.36 12.79 -6.96
CA VAL A 325 -24.96 12.50 -6.71
C VAL A 325 -24.33 13.66 -5.95
N GLY A 326 -23.23 13.44 -5.25
CA GLY A 326 -22.61 14.49 -4.48
C GLY A 326 -21.32 14.09 -3.80
N CYS A 327 -20.83 14.97 -2.93
CA CYS A 327 -19.68 14.71 -2.09
C CYS A 327 -19.78 15.40 -0.73
N VAL A 328 -19.04 14.84 0.23
CA VAL A 328 -18.69 15.48 1.50
C VAL A 328 -17.18 15.73 1.48
N ILE A 329 -16.79 16.96 1.72
CA ILE A 329 -15.40 17.42 1.72
C ILE A 329 -15.05 17.79 3.16
N ASP A 330 -14.13 17.05 3.76
CA ASP A 330 -13.65 17.25 5.12
C ASP A 330 -12.20 17.75 5.09
N GLY A 331 -11.81 18.52 6.12
CA GLY A 331 -10.48 19.15 6.21
C GLY A 331 -10.28 20.41 5.38
N VAL A 332 -11.36 21.04 4.88
CA VAL A 332 -11.29 22.36 4.24
C VAL A 332 -10.91 23.40 5.32
N PRO A 333 -9.87 24.23 5.12
CA PRO A 333 -9.54 25.27 6.10
C PRO A 333 -10.69 26.27 6.32
N PRO A 334 -10.89 26.77 7.55
CA PRO A 334 -11.88 27.82 7.81
C PRO A 334 -11.43 29.17 7.23
N ARG A 335 -12.40 30.05 6.96
CA ARG A 335 -12.23 31.42 6.46
C ARG A 335 -11.71 31.52 5.01
N MET A 336 -11.74 30.42 4.27
CA MET A 336 -11.47 30.44 2.84
C MET A 336 -12.67 31.09 2.13
N GLN A 337 -12.40 32.05 1.25
CA GLN A 337 -13.44 32.66 0.44
C GLN A 337 -13.71 31.80 -0.79
N ILE A 338 -14.94 31.31 -0.95
CA ILE A 338 -15.41 30.56 -2.12
C ILE A 338 -16.93 30.66 -2.24
N THR A 339 -17.44 30.86 -3.45
CA THR A 339 -18.90 30.92 -3.68
C THR A 339 -19.44 29.66 -4.37
N GLN A 340 -20.76 29.46 -4.30
CA GLN A 340 -21.42 28.38 -5.03
C GLN A 340 -21.25 28.50 -6.54
N GLU A 341 -21.19 29.73 -7.07
CA GLU A 341 -20.99 30.02 -8.49
C GLU A 341 -19.61 29.56 -8.98
N GLU A 342 -18.57 29.66 -8.14
CA GLU A 342 -17.24 29.16 -8.47
C GLU A 342 -17.22 27.62 -8.59
N ILE A 343 -17.93 26.93 -7.69
CA ILE A 343 -18.10 25.46 -7.78
C ILE A 343 -18.95 25.10 -9.00
N GLN A 344 -20.03 25.86 -9.24
CA GLN A 344 -20.91 25.65 -10.38
C GLN A 344 -20.18 25.84 -11.71
N TYR A 345 -19.27 26.81 -11.81
CA TYR A 345 -18.47 27.05 -13.01
C TYR A 345 -17.66 25.80 -13.41
N GLU A 346 -16.99 25.15 -12.47
CA GLU A 346 -16.23 23.91 -12.72
C GLU A 346 -17.14 22.74 -13.11
N LEU A 347 -18.31 22.61 -12.47
CA LEU A 347 -19.32 21.62 -12.85
C LEU A 347 -19.89 21.87 -14.24
N ASP A 348 -20.13 23.14 -14.59
CA ASP A 348 -20.60 23.54 -15.91
C ASP A 348 -19.58 23.20 -16.97
N ARG A 349 -18.27 23.36 -16.73
CA ARG A 349 -17.20 22.90 -17.62
C ARG A 349 -17.27 21.39 -17.85
N ARG A 350 -17.59 20.60 -16.83
CA ARG A 350 -17.66 19.13 -16.91
C ARG A 350 -18.91 18.60 -17.64
N ARG A 351 -19.98 19.39 -17.61
CA ARG A 351 -21.36 19.02 -17.99
C ARG A 351 -21.44 18.42 -19.40
N PRO A 352 -22.25 17.37 -19.63
CA PRO A 352 -22.50 16.86 -20.98
C PRO A 352 -23.28 17.86 -21.85
N GLY A 353 -23.34 17.58 -23.15
CA GLY A 353 -24.27 18.27 -24.08
C GLY A 353 -23.86 19.68 -24.49
N GLN A 354 -22.61 20.07 -24.25
CA GLN A 354 -22.09 21.38 -24.63
C GLN A 354 -21.82 21.51 -26.14
N SER A 355 -21.60 20.39 -26.84
CA SER A 355 -21.17 20.39 -28.24
C SER A 355 -21.58 19.13 -28.99
N LYS A 356 -21.46 19.15 -30.32
CA LYS A 356 -21.76 17.99 -31.19
C LYS A 356 -20.79 16.82 -31.01
N ILE A 357 -19.61 17.08 -30.42
CA ILE A 357 -18.55 16.08 -30.21
C ILE A 357 -18.59 15.47 -28.80
N THR A 358 -19.58 15.82 -27.99
CA THR A 358 -19.87 15.22 -26.69
C THR A 358 -21.28 14.62 -26.69
N THR A 359 -21.62 13.86 -25.65
CA THR A 359 -22.92 13.22 -25.51
C THR A 359 -24.04 14.26 -25.49
N PRO A 360 -25.13 14.08 -26.25
CA PRO A 360 -26.24 15.04 -26.34
C PRO A 360 -27.18 15.02 -25.13
N ARG A 361 -26.74 14.55 -23.95
CA ARG A 361 -27.50 14.63 -22.70
C ARG A 361 -27.51 16.07 -22.19
N LYS A 362 -28.65 16.54 -21.67
CA LYS A 362 -28.82 17.90 -21.13
C LYS A 362 -29.08 17.85 -19.64
N GLU A 363 -28.06 17.46 -18.89
CA GLU A 363 -28.07 17.49 -17.42
C GLU A 363 -27.63 18.90 -16.99
N THR A 364 -28.28 19.53 -16.01
CA THR A 364 -27.93 20.93 -15.61
C THR A 364 -26.76 20.99 -14.64
N ASP A 365 -26.44 19.88 -13.97
CA ASP A 365 -25.38 19.75 -12.96
C ASP A 365 -25.38 20.87 -11.91
N THR A 366 -26.58 21.31 -11.54
CA THR A 366 -26.80 22.37 -10.56
C THR A 366 -26.44 21.87 -9.17
N CYS A 367 -25.43 22.47 -8.55
CA CYS A 367 -25.02 22.16 -7.19
C CYS A 367 -25.87 22.89 -6.15
N GLU A 368 -26.03 22.23 -5.01
CA GLU A 368 -26.67 22.69 -3.79
C GLU A 368 -25.68 22.45 -2.65
N ILE A 369 -25.24 23.50 -1.95
CA ILE A 369 -24.34 23.37 -0.80
C ILE A 369 -25.19 23.24 0.47
N LEU A 370 -25.04 22.13 1.18
CA LEU A 370 -25.87 21.79 2.33
C LEU A 370 -25.23 22.14 3.69
N SER A 371 -23.89 22.27 3.74
CA SER A 371 -23.15 22.50 4.98
C SER A 371 -21.78 23.13 4.72
N GLY A 372 -21.09 23.52 5.80
CA GLY A 372 -19.68 23.91 5.77
C GLY A 372 -19.38 25.35 5.32
N MET A 373 -20.43 26.11 4.98
CA MET A 373 -20.37 27.53 4.61
C MET A 373 -21.03 28.39 5.70
N ALA A 374 -20.53 29.61 5.89
CA ALA A 374 -21.13 30.60 6.75
C ALA A 374 -22.45 31.12 6.16
N PRO A 375 -23.31 31.80 6.94
CA PRO A 375 -24.59 32.33 6.45
C PRO A 375 -24.47 33.32 5.28
N ASP A 376 -23.30 33.90 5.06
CA ASP A 376 -22.99 34.76 3.89
C ASP A 376 -22.93 33.97 2.57
N GLY A 377 -22.78 32.64 2.63
CA GLY A 377 -22.64 31.76 1.47
C GLY A 377 -21.28 31.83 0.78
N THR A 378 -20.31 32.59 1.30
CA THR A 378 -19.02 32.85 0.65
C THR A 378 -17.81 32.45 1.51
N THR A 379 -18.00 32.24 2.81
CA THR A 379 -16.90 31.92 3.73
C THR A 379 -16.99 30.49 4.24
N THR A 380 -15.91 29.70 4.16
CA THR A 380 -15.88 28.35 4.75
C THR A 380 -15.79 28.38 6.27
N LEU A 381 -16.47 27.43 6.94
CA LEU A 381 -16.48 27.33 8.41
C LEU A 381 -15.37 26.42 8.98
N GLY A 382 -14.70 25.64 8.13
CA GLY A 382 -13.74 24.61 8.57
C GLY A 382 -14.38 23.25 8.90
N SER A 383 -15.70 23.22 9.05
CA SER A 383 -16.49 21.98 9.14
C SER A 383 -16.75 21.37 7.76
N PRO A 384 -17.15 20.10 7.65
CA PRO A 384 -17.37 19.44 6.36
C PRO A 384 -18.36 20.17 5.43
N ILE A 385 -17.96 20.34 4.16
CA ILE A 385 -18.79 20.89 3.09
C ILE A 385 -19.49 19.74 2.37
N CYS A 386 -20.82 19.76 2.35
CA CYS A 386 -21.62 18.80 1.60
C CYS A 386 -22.19 19.46 0.34
N VAL A 387 -21.93 18.86 -0.82
CA VAL A 387 -22.44 19.31 -2.12
C VAL A 387 -23.34 18.24 -2.71
N LEU A 388 -24.55 18.61 -3.07
CA LEU A 388 -25.56 17.75 -3.70
C LEU A 388 -25.89 18.24 -5.11
N VAL A 389 -25.98 17.32 -6.06
CA VAL A 389 -26.49 17.54 -7.41
C VAL A 389 -27.62 16.56 -7.69
N ARG A 390 -28.82 17.07 -7.92
CA ARG A 390 -30.02 16.24 -8.15
C ARG A 390 -30.09 15.76 -9.61
N ASN A 391 -30.44 14.50 -9.81
CA ASN A 391 -30.62 13.94 -11.15
C ASN A 391 -32.03 14.26 -11.65
N LYS A 392 -32.16 14.99 -12.78
CA LYS A 392 -33.46 15.43 -13.33
C LYS A 392 -33.91 14.68 -14.61
N ASP A 393 -32.99 14.10 -15.38
CA ASP A 393 -33.26 13.48 -16.70
C ASP A 393 -33.16 11.94 -16.64
N GLN A 394 -33.96 11.30 -15.79
CA GLN A 394 -34.03 9.84 -15.74
C GLN A 394 -35.06 9.31 -16.74
N LYS A 395 -34.62 8.97 -17.95
CA LYS A 395 -35.43 8.17 -18.88
C LYS A 395 -35.09 6.69 -18.70
N SER A 396 -35.90 6.00 -17.89
CA SER A 396 -35.75 4.57 -17.60
C SER A 396 -36.03 3.65 -18.81
N GLN A 397 -36.69 4.15 -19.85
CA GLN A 397 -37.23 3.32 -20.95
C GLN A 397 -36.21 2.88 -22.01
N ASP A 398 -34.99 3.45 -22.06
CA ASP A 398 -34.00 3.16 -23.12
C ASP A 398 -33.09 1.93 -22.83
N TYR A 399 -33.31 1.18 -21.73
CA TYR A 399 -32.30 0.22 -21.21
C TYR A 399 -32.75 -1.24 -21.02
N SER A 400 -33.96 -1.64 -21.44
CA SER A 400 -34.45 -3.02 -21.25
C SER A 400 -33.58 -4.09 -21.94
N GLU A 401 -33.01 -3.79 -23.11
CA GLU A 401 -32.09 -4.68 -23.81
C GLU A 401 -30.71 -4.79 -23.12
N MET A 402 -30.30 -3.77 -22.35
CA MET A 402 -29.02 -3.74 -21.62
C MET A 402 -29.07 -4.46 -20.27
N GLU A 403 -30.26 -4.78 -19.77
CA GLU A 403 -30.45 -5.47 -18.50
C GLU A 403 -29.89 -6.89 -18.53
N GLN A 404 -30.01 -7.56 -19.67
CA GLN A 404 -29.69 -8.97 -19.83
C GLN A 404 -28.24 -9.22 -20.29
N ALA A 405 -27.56 -8.20 -20.81
CA ALA A 405 -26.23 -8.32 -21.43
C ALA A 405 -25.11 -7.71 -20.56
N TYR A 406 -23.90 -8.25 -20.64
CA TYR A 406 -22.70 -7.52 -20.21
C TYR A 406 -22.27 -6.57 -21.33
N ARG A 407 -22.11 -5.26 -21.09
CA ARG A 407 -21.59 -4.37 -22.13
C ARG A 407 -20.07 -4.57 -22.25
N PRO A 408 -19.53 -4.80 -23.46
CA PRO A 408 -18.09 -4.95 -23.64
C PRO A 408 -17.33 -3.75 -23.06
N SER A 409 -16.24 -4.02 -22.32
CA SER A 409 -15.37 -2.99 -21.74
C SER A 409 -16.03 -2.04 -20.72
N HIS A 410 -17.23 -2.38 -20.21
CA HIS A 410 -17.87 -1.76 -19.04
C HIS A 410 -17.67 -2.59 -17.78
N ALA A 411 -18.15 -2.07 -16.66
CA ALA A 411 -18.02 -2.69 -15.35
C ALA A 411 -19.11 -3.74 -15.03
N ASP A 412 -20.03 -4.02 -15.96
CA ASP A 412 -21.23 -4.82 -15.70
C ASP A 412 -20.90 -6.21 -15.14
N ALA A 413 -20.04 -6.97 -15.82
CA ALA A 413 -19.63 -8.31 -15.40
C ALA A 413 -18.82 -8.28 -14.12
N THR A 414 -17.89 -7.34 -13.99
CA THR A 414 -17.03 -7.27 -12.80
C THR A 414 -17.79 -6.84 -11.56
N TYR A 415 -18.87 -6.06 -11.71
CA TYR A 415 -19.78 -5.73 -10.61
C TYR A 415 -20.60 -6.94 -10.19
N ASP A 416 -21.14 -7.71 -11.13
CA ASP A 416 -21.85 -8.95 -10.80
C ASP A 416 -20.91 -9.98 -10.14
N PHE A 417 -19.67 -10.14 -10.63
CA PHE A 417 -18.68 -11.04 -10.01
C PHE A 417 -18.28 -10.58 -8.60
N LYS A 418 -18.17 -9.27 -8.37
CA LYS A 418 -17.72 -8.73 -7.08
C LYS A 418 -18.83 -8.62 -6.04
N TYR A 419 -20.02 -8.20 -6.46
CA TYR A 419 -21.11 -7.82 -5.55
C TYR A 419 -22.34 -8.73 -5.69
N GLY A 420 -22.42 -9.59 -6.71
CA GLY A 420 -23.61 -10.40 -7.01
C GLY A 420 -24.81 -9.61 -7.55
N ILE A 421 -24.72 -8.28 -7.54
CA ILE A 421 -25.75 -7.33 -7.96
C ILE A 421 -25.12 -6.16 -8.71
N ARG A 422 -25.88 -5.60 -9.66
CA ARG A 422 -25.52 -4.37 -10.37
C ARG A 422 -26.71 -3.43 -10.53
N ALA A 423 -26.42 -2.15 -10.63
CA ALA A 423 -27.42 -1.16 -11.00
C ALA A 423 -27.64 -1.22 -12.52
N VAL A 424 -28.66 -1.98 -12.93
CA VAL A 424 -29.04 -2.20 -14.33
C VAL A 424 -29.35 -0.88 -15.06
N ALA A 425 -29.94 0.09 -14.37
CA ALA A 425 -30.19 1.42 -14.91
C ALA A 425 -28.87 2.20 -15.03
N GLY A 426 -28.18 2.03 -16.16
CA GLY A 426 -26.95 2.76 -16.50
C GLY A 426 -25.67 2.13 -15.97
N GLY A 427 -24.73 2.98 -15.52
CA GLY A 427 -23.41 2.53 -15.01
C GLY A 427 -23.34 2.45 -13.48
N GLY A 428 -24.45 2.67 -12.78
CA GLY A 428 -24.48 2.71 -11.31
C GLY A 428 -23.45 3.67 -10.73
N ARG A 429 -22.69 3.16 -9.74
CA ARG A 429 -21.58 3.86 -9.07
C ARG A 429 -20.31 3.97 -9.92
N SER A 430 -20.11 3.09 -10.91
CA SER A 430 -18.97 3.17 -11.85
C SER A 430 -19.14 4.24 -12.94
N SER A 431 -20.32 4.84 -13.02
CA SER A 431 -20.64 5.86 -14.02
C SER A 431 -19.78 7.10 -13.85
N ALA A 432 -19.40 7.71 -14.97
CA ALA A 432 -18.77 9.03 -14.98
C ALA A 432 -19.64 10.14 -14.35
N ARG A 433 -20.90 9.88 -13.97
CA ARG A 433 -21.70 10.79 -13.15
C ARG A 433 -21.08 11.02 -11.76
N GLU A 434 -20.44 10.00 -11.19
CA GLU A 434 -19.79 10.06 -9.87
C GLU A 434 -18.76 11.19 -9.78
N THR A 435 -18.09 11.50 -10.90
CA THR A 435 -17.04 12.52 -10.93
C THR A 435 -17.56 13.94 -10.79
N ILE A 436 -18.87 14.16 -10.68
CA ILE A 436 -19.46 15.42 -10.21
C ILE A 436 -18.95 15.74 -8.80
N GLY A 437 -18.97 14.76 -7.88
CA GLY A 437 -18.46 14.95 -6.53
C GLY A 437 -16.97 15.29 -6.52
N ARG A 438 -16.20 14.69 -7.45
CA ARG A 438 -14.77 14.98 -7.62
C ARG A 438 -14.52 16.39 -8.14
N VAL A 439 -15.24 16.84 -9.15
CA VAL A 439 -15.09 18.18 -9.73
C VAL A 439 -15.55 19.26 -8.75
N ALA A 440 -16.66 19.05 -8.05
CA ALA A 440 -17.11 19.97 -7.00
C ALA A 440 -16.04 20.12 -5.90
N ALA A 441 -15.46 19.02 -5.43
CA ALA A 441 -14.38 19.06 -4.45
C ALA A 441 -13.08 19.65 -5.01
N GLY A 442 -12.78 19.37 -6.28
CA GLY A 442 -11.66 19.95 -7.01
C GLY A 442 -11.75 21.47 -7.12
N ALA A 443 -12.94 22.04 -7.27
CA ALA A 443 -13.14 23.50 -7.26
C ALA A 443 -12.71 24.12 -5.92
N VAL A 444 -13.11 23.49 -4.80
CA VAL A 444 -12.71 23.89 -3.45
C VAL A 444 -11.18 23.78 -3.28
N ALA A 445 -10.58 22.69 -3.74
CA ALA A 445 -9.14 22.47 -3.66
C ALA A 445 -8.34 23.45 -4.54
N LYS A 446 -8.78 23.72 -5.76
CA LYS A 446 -8.18 24.75 -6.64
C LYS A 446 -8.20 26.13 -5.99
N LYS A 447 -9.32 26.49 -5.37
CA LYS A 447 -9.45 27.78 -4.67
C LYS A 447 -8.47 27.89 -3.51
N LEU A 448 -8.35 26.84 -2.71
CA LEU A 448 -7.38 26.76 -1.61
C LEU A 448 -5.95 26.95 -2.12
N LEU A 449 -5.54 26.16 -3.12
CA LEU A 449 -4.20 26.19 -3.71
C LEU A 449 -3.87 27.57 -4.29
N ARG A 450 -4.83 28.19 -4.99
CA ARG A 450 -4.67 29.54 -5.54
C ARG A 450 -4.51 30.60 -4.45
N GLN A 451 -5.29 30.54 -3.37
CA GLN A 451 -5.21 31.51 -2.27
C GLN A 451 -3.92 31.39 -1.45
N VAL A 452 -3.43 30.18 -1.24
CA VAL A 452 -2.26 29.93 -0.36
C VAL A 452 -0.93 30.09 -1.11
N ALA A 453 -0.87 29.62 -2.35
CA ALA A 453 0.38 29.49 -3.08
C ALA A 453 0.35 30.12 -4.49
N GLY A 454 -0.78 30.68 -4.92
CA GLY A 454 -0.93 31.15 -6.30
C GLY A 454 -0.89 30.01 -7.33
N THR A 455 -1.05 28.75 -6.90
CA THR A 455 -0.96 27.59 -7.77
C THR A 455 -2.12 27.56 -8.76
N GLU A 456 -1.81 27.31 -10.03
CA GLU A 456 -2.78 27.13 -11.11
C GLU A 456 -2.71 25.70 -11.64
N VAL A 457 -3.87 25.06 -11.79
CA VAL A 457 -3.99 23.71 -12.34
C VAL A 457 -4.79 23.79 -13.63
N LEU A 458 -4.11 23.65 -14.76
CA LEU A 458 -4.68 23.77 -16.09
C LEU A 458 -4.52 22.46 -16.84
N ALA A 459 -5.56 21.97 -17.50
CA ALA A 459 -5.45 20.82 -18.38
C ALA A 459 -6.04 21.11 -19.76
N TYR A 460 -5.54 20.41 -20.76
CA TYR A 460 -5.99 20.54 -22.13
C TYR A 460 -5.89 19.21 -22.87
N VAL A 461 -6.65 19.10 -23.95
CA VAL A 461 -6.59 17.93 -24.83
C VAL A 461 -5.35 18.02 -25.69
N ASN A 462 -4.39 17.14 -25.43
CA ASN A 462 -3.12 17.10 -26.13
C ASN A 462 -3.17 16.23 -27.38
N ARG A 463 -3.98 15.17 -27.37
CA ARG A 463 -4.09 14.25 -28.50
C ARG A 463 -5.49 13.70 -28.63
N VAL A 464 -5.94 13.56 -29.87
CA VAL A 464 -7.09 12.73 -30.22
C VAL A 464 -6.71 11.83 -31.38
N ARG A 465 -6.78 10.52 -31.16
CA ARG A 465 -6.24 9.52 -32.10
C ARG A 465 -4.80 9.86 -32.52
N ASP A 466 -4.59 10.09 -33.80
CA ASP A 466 -3.30 10.32 -34.45
C ASP A 466 -2.98 11.82 -34.58
N VAL A 467 -3.84 12.71 -34.05
CA VAL A 467 -3.68 14.17 -34.10
C VAL A 467 -3.20 14.65 -32.73
N GLU A 468 -1.99 15.21 -32.68
CA GLU A 468 -1.35 15.74 -31.48
C GLU A 468 -1.16 17.25 -31.57
N ALA A 469 -1.31 17.94 -30.44
CA ALA A 469 -1.05 19.36 -30.31
C ALA A 469 0.46 19.64 -30.36
N THR A 470 0.89 20.53 -31.25
CA THR A 470 2.32 20.84 -31.44
C THR A 470 2.73 22.23 -30.97
N GLY A 471 1.77 23.13 -30.72
CA GLY A 471 2.01 24.56 -30.48
C GLY A 471 1.65 25.06 -29.09
N VAL A 472 1.63 24.19 -28.06
CA VAL A 472 1.19 24.58 -26.72
C VAL A 472 2.37 24.95 -25.83
N ASP A 473 2.44 26.21 -25.44
CA ASP A 473 3.40 26.71 -24.46
C ASP A 473 2.84 26.56 -23.04
N HIS A 474 3.51 25.73 -22.24
CA HIS A 474 3.13 25.43 -20.86
C HIS A 474 3.31 26.61 -19.91
N GLU A 475 4.07 27.65 -20.27
CA GLU A 475 4.23 28.88 -19.48
C GLU A 475 3.10 29.88 -19.71
N THR A 476 2.66 30.03 -20.95
CA THR A 476 1.77 31.15 -21.35
C THR A 476 0.33 30.74 -21.65
N MET A 477 0.03 29.44 -21.83
CA MET A 477 -1.35 29.00 -22.10
C MET A 477 -2.33 29.47 -21.02
N THR A 478 -3.54 29.86 -21.43
CA THR A 478 -4.58 30.37 -20.52
C THR A 478 -5.85 29.51 -20.55
N LEU A 479 -6.66 29.64 -19.50
CA LEU A 479 -7.95 28.94 -19.42
C LEU A 479 -8.90 29.38 -20.54
N GLU A 480 -8.86 30.66 -20.93
CA GLU A 480 -9.68 31.20 -22.01
C GLU A 480 -9.35 30.54 -23.35
N GLN A 481 -8.07 30.32 -23.64
CA GLN A 481 -7.64 29.60 -24.85
C GLN A 481 -8.10 28.14 -24.83
N ILE A 482 -8.04 27.49 -23.66
CA ILE A 482 -8.51 26.11 -23.48
C ILE A 482 -10.03 26.05 -23.70
N GLU A 483 -10.82 26.94 -23.12
CA GLU A 483 -12.29 26.90 -23.23
C GLU A 483 -12.82 27.54 -24.53
N ALA A 484 -11.96 28.16 -25.36
CA ALA A 484 -12.35 28.83 -26.61
C ALA A 484 -12.95 27.89 -27.66
N ASN A 485 -12.70 26.59 -27.57
CA ASN A 485 -13.21 25.61 -28.52
C ASN A 485 -13.73 24.33 -27.84
N PRO A 486 -14.64 23.59 -28.50
CA PRO A 486 -15.26 22.39 -27.92
C PRO A 486 -14.31 21.23 -27.62
N VAL A 487 -13.13 21.19 -28.24
CA VAL A 487 -12.14 20.12 -28.04
C VAL A 487 -11.35 20.37 -26.76
N ARG A 488 -11.22 21.63 -26.34
CA ARG A 488 -10.34 22.08 -25.26
C ARG A 488 -8.85 21.93 -25.52
N CYS A 489 -8.44 22.31 -26.73
CA CYS A 489 -7.04 22.41 -27.11
C CYS A 489 -6.70 23.90 -27.32
N PRO A 490 -5.70 24.48 -26.63
CA PRO A 490 -5.37 25.90 -26.76
C PRO A 490 -4.73 26.27 -28.11
N ASP A 491 -4.17 25.29 -28.84
CA ASP A 491 -3.75 25.48 -30.23
C ASP A 491 -4.94 25.24 -31.18
N GLN A 492 -5.41 26.32 -31.82
CA GLN A 492 -6.61 26.29 -32.67
C GLN A 492 -6.45 25.38 -33.90
N ALA A 493 -5.26 25.33 -34.51
CA ALA A 493 -5.04 24.49 -35.69
C ALA A 493 -5.17 23.00 -35.33
N SER A 494 -4.57 22.59 -34.22
CA SER A 494 -4.72 21.24 -33.67
C SER A 494 -6.16 20.97 -33.22
N ALA A 495 -6.83 21.95 -32.60
CA ALA A 495 -8.23 21.82 -32.18
C ALA A 495 -9.16 21.51 -33.37
N ASP A 496 -9.00 22.21 -34.50
CA ASP A 496 -9.81 21.98 -35.70
C ASP A 496 -9.57 20.59 -36.29
N ALA A 497 -8.31 20.15 -36.34
CA ALA A 497 -7.94 18.82 -36.81
C ALA A 497 -8.49 17.71 -35.90
N MET A 498 -8.38 17.88 -34.57
CA MET A 498 -8.96 16.96 -33.58
C MET A 498 -10.48 16.93 -33.68
N TYR A 499 -11.14 18.09 -33.84
CA TYR A 499 -12.59 18.16 -34.01
C TYR A 499 -13.03 17.33 -35.22
N LYS A 500 -12.36 17.51 -36.37
CA LYS A 500 -12.63 16.74 -37.59
C LYS A 500 -12.41 15.24 -37.38
N ALA A 501 -11.37 14.85 -36.65
CA ALA A 501 -11.11 13.46 -36.31
C ALA A 501 -12.24 12.85 -35.46
N ILE A 502 -12.73 13.57 -34.43
CA ILE A 502 -13.86 13.13 -33.60
C ILE A 502 -15.14 13.03 -34.43
N ASP A 503 -15.43 14.03 -35.26
CA ASP A 503 -16.65 14.05 -36.07
C ASP A 503 -16.69 12.93 -37.11
N THR A 504 -15.54 12.60 -37.70
CA THR A 504 -15.39 11.47 -38.63
C THR A 504 -15.69 10.13 -37.95
N VAL A 505 -15.28 9.96 -36.70
CA VAL A 505 -15.54 8.75 -35.92
C VAL A 505 -17.02 8.70 -35.49
N ARG A 506 -17.55 9.82 -35.02
CA ARG A 506 -18.96 9.99 -34.63
C ARG A 506 -19.93 9.64 -35.77
N THR A 507 -19.67 10.13 -36.98
CA THR A 507 -20.54 9.89 -38.15
C THR A 507 -20.57 8.41 -38.59
N ARG A 508 -19.56 7.63 -38.21
CA ARG A 508 -19.50 6.17 -38.43
C ARG A 508 -20.15 5.37 -37.29
N GLY A 509 -20.69 6.04 -36.27
CA GLY A 509 -21.23 5.38 -35.08
C GLY A 509 -20.15 4.75 -34.19
N GLU A 510 -18.91 5.21 -34.29
CA GLU A 510 -17.75 4.75 -33.53
C GLU A 510 -17.36 5.73 -32.42
N SER A 511 -16.38 5.33 -31.61
CA SER A 511 -15.73 6.21 -30.63
C SER A 511 -14.20 6.21 -30.75
N CYS A 512 -13.56 7.23 -30.18
CA CYS A 512 -12.12 7.31 -30.10
C CYS A 512 -11.63 7.76 -28.72
N GLY A 513 -10.38 7.43 -28.43
CA GLY A 513 -9.65 7.88 -27.24
C GLY A 513 -8.70 9.03 -27.56
N GLY A 514 -7.86 9.35 -26.59
CA GLY A 514 -6.89 10.43 -26.70
C GLY A 514 -6.19 10.69 -25.38
N GLU A 515 -5.50 11.82 -25.30
CA GLU A 515 -4.65 12.18 -24.18
C GLU A 515 -4.97 13.59 -23.68
N VAL A 516 -4.99 13.75 -22.35
CA VAL A 516 -5.05 15.05 -21.67
C VAL A 516 -3.69 15.33 -21.07
N THR A 517 -3.16 16.53 -21.30
CA THR A 517 -2.01 17.04 -20.55
C THR A 517 -2.53 17.96 -19.45
N CYS A 518 -2.01 17.83 -18.24
CA CYS A 518 -2.25 18.79 -17.17
C CYS A 518 -0.92 19.39 -16.70
N VAL A 519 -0.93 20.71 -16.53
CA VAL A 519 0.20 21.52 -16.11
C VAL A 519 -0.20 22.23 -14.82
N VAL A 520 0.62 22.06 -13.79
CA VAL A 520 0.51 22.78 -12.53
C VAL A 520 1.58 23.85 -12.49
N ARG A 521 1.17 25.11 -12.47
CA ARG A 521 2.07 26.26 -12.30
C ARG A 521 2.10 26.72 -10.86
N GLY A 522 3.25 27.21 -10.40
CA GLY A 522 3.40 27.71 -9.04
C GLY A 522 3.11 26.64 -7.98
N CYS A 523 3.48 25.38 -8.22
CA CYS A 523 3.38 24.36 -7.19
C CYS A 523 4.41 24.66 -6.08
N PRO A 524 4.03 24.66 -4.78
CA PRO A 524 4.99 24.82 -3.69
C PRO A 524 6.08 23.77 -3.77
N LYS A 525 7.35 24.14 -3.50
CA LYS A 525 8.45 23.17 -3.42
C LYS A 525 8.33 22.39 -2.12
N GLY A 526 8.52 21.08 -2.16
CA GLY A 526 8.52 20.23 -0.97
C GLY A 526 7.24 19.44 -0.72
N LEU A 527 6.22 19.52 -1.57
CA LEU A 527 5.01 18.68 -1.44
C LEU A 527 5.33 17.24 -1.87
N GLY A 528 4.87 16.27 -1.09
CA GLY A 528 5.11 14.85 -1.33
C GLY A 528 5.88 14.15 -0.21
N THR A 529 6.01 12.84 -0.33
CA THR A 529 6.70 11.96 0.64
C THR A 529 7.72 11.08 -0.08
N PRO A 530 8.87 10.71 0.51
CA PRO A 530 9.95 10.06 -0.24
C PRO A 530 9.75 8.56 -0.57
N VAL A 531 8.75 7.86 0.00
CA VAL A 531 8.68 6.38 -0.07
C VAL A 531 7.40 5.84 -0.71
N PHE A 532 6.33 5.63 0.06
CA PHE A 532 5.09 4.99 -0.43
C PHE A 532 4.10 6.01 -0.97
N ASP A 533 4.01 7.18 -0.32
CA ASP A 533 3.08 8.25 -0.66
C ASP A 533 3.79 9.36 -1.47
N LYS A 534 4.62 8.93 -2.44
CA LYS A 534 5.29 9.84 -3.38
C LYS A 534 4.25 10.67 -4.13
N LEU A 535 4.57 11.94 -4.38
CA LEU A 535 3.62 12.84 -5.02
C LEU A 535 3.16 12.32 -6.38
N GLU A 536 4.08 11.82 -7.22
CA GLU A 536 3.76 11.20 -8.50
C GLU A 536 2.94 9.91 -8.35
N ALA A 537 3.10 9.15 -7.26
CA ALA A 537 2.33 7.95 -6.99
C ALA A 537 0.89 8.27 -6.57
N GLU A 538 0.70 9.28 -5.71
CA GLU A 538 -0.65 9.75 -5.34
C GLU A 538 -1.36 10.42 -6.51
N LEU A 539 -0.65 11.20 -7.34
CA LEU A 539 -1.18 11.72 -8.60
C LEU A 539 -1.57 10.58 -9.55
N ALA A 540 -0.73 9.57 -9.72
CA ALA A 540 -1.05 8.41 -10.57
C ALA A 540 -2.30 7.68 -10.07
N LYS A 541 -2.41 7.41 -8.77
CA LYS A 541 -3.59 6.80 -8.15
C LYS A 541 -4.85 7.63 -8.35
N ALA A 542 -4.77 8.93 -8.13
CA ALA A 542 -5.87 9.87 -8.33
C ALA A 542 -6.37 9.84 -9.77
N ILE A 543 -5.44 9.94 -10.73
CA ILE A 543 -5.75 9.99 -12.15
C ILE A 543 -6.25 8.65 -12.68
N MET A 544 -5.58 7.55 -12.33
CA MET A 544 -5.97 6.21 -12.79
C MET A 544 -7.30 5.73 -12.20
N SER A 545 -7.81 6.40 -11.16
CA SER A 545 -9.15 6.18 -10.62
C SER A 545 -10.28 6.85 -11.42
N LEU A 546 -9.95 7.67 -12.43
CA LEU A 546 -10.95 8.28 -13.32
C LEU A 546 -11.52 7.24 -14.30
N PRO A 547 -12.77 7.40 -14.76
CA PRO A 547 -13.32 6.54 -15.79
C PRO A 547 -12.52 6.62 -17.09
N ALA A 548 -12.39 5.48 -17.77
CA ALA A 548 -11.71 5.33 -19.07
C ALA A 548 -10.20 5.61 -19.11
N THR A 549 -9.54 5.95 -17.99
CA THR A 549 -8.08 6.10 -17.96
C THR A 549 -7.36 4.77 -18.11
N LYS A 550 -6.24 4.79 -18.84
CA LYS A 550 -5.40 3.62 -19.13
C LYS A 550 -3.89 3.87 -19.05
N GLY A 551 -3.47 5.13 -18.96
CA GLY A 551 -2.05 5.47 -18.82
C GLY A 551 -1.89 6.77 -18.07
N PHE A 552 -0.77 6.86 -17.35
CA PHE A 552 -0.32 8.04 -16.62
C PHE A 552 1.18 8.20 -16.89
N GLU A 553 1.59 9.41 -17.24
CA GLU A 553 2.98 9.80 -17.38
C GLU A 553 3.22 11.09 -16.63
N ILE A 554 4.46 11.26 -16.13
CA ILE A 554 4.94 12.52 -15.56
C ILE A 554 6.20 12.98 -16.28
N GLY A 555 6.28 14.27 -16.57
CA GLY A 555 7.39 14.90 -17.29
C GLY A 555 7.67 14.23 -18.64
N SER A 556 8.88 13.72 -18.80
CA SER A 556 9.31 12.95 -19.96
C SER A 556 8.61 11.60 -20.10
N GLY A 557 8.01 11.04 -19.03
CA GLY A 557 7.22 9.81 -19.11
C GLY A 557 7.97 8.63 -19.73
N PHE A 558 7.29 7.88 -20.60
CA PHE A 558 7.88 6.74 -21.31
C PHE A 558 8.96 7.15 -22.33
N SER A 559 8.99 8.40 -22.81
CA SER A 559 10.07 8.84 -23.71
C SER A 559 11.40 8.98 -22.97
N GLY A 560 11.36 9.39 -21.70
CA GLY A 560 12.54 9.47 -20.83
C GLY A 560 13.25 8.13 -20.63
N SER A 561 12.53 7.01 -20.67
CA SER A 561 13.11 5.65 -20.55
C SER A 561 14.07 5.26 -21.68
N ARG A 562 14.11 6.04 -22.77
CA ARG A 562 14.94 5.80 -23.95
C ARG A 562 16.17 6.72 -24.01
N MET A 563 16.33 7.59 -23.01
CA MET A 563 17.41 8.57 -22.93
C MET A 563 18.53 8.08 -22.02
N VAL A 564 19.76 8.54 -22.23
CA VAL A 564 20.85 8.34 -21.25
C VAL A 564 20.80 9.42 -20.16
N GLY A 565 21.43 9.16 -19.01
CA GLY A 565 21.40 10.09 -17.87
C GLY A 565 21.88 11.50 -18.21
N SER A 566 22.93 11.65 -19.02
CA SER A 566 23.42 12.97 -19.46
C SER A 566 22.44 13.73 -20.34
N GLU A 567 21.53 13.03 -21.03
CA GLU A 567 20.47 13.65 -21.81
C GLU A 567 19.22 13.91 -20.97
N HIS A 568 18.97 13.10 -19.96
CA HIS A 568 17.74 13.16 -19.16
C HIS A 568 17.83 14.16 -18.01
N ASN A 569 18.96 14.19 -17.31
CA ASN A 569 19.13 14.96 -16.07
C ASN A 569 18.74 16.43 -16.23
N ASP A 570 17.99 16.93 -15.25
CA ASP A 570 17.60 18.33 -15.15
C ASP A 570 18.65 19.08 -14.31
N GLU A 571 19.60 19.72 -14.99
CA GLU A 571 20.70 20.44 -14.33
C GLU A 571 20.18 21.65 -13.53
N PHE A 572 20.66 21.79 -12.28
CA PHE A 572 20.29 22.91 -11.41
C PHE A 572 21.08 24.17 -11.74
N TYR A 573 20.43 25.32 -11.57
CA TYR A 573 21.05 26.64 -11.63
C TYR A 573 20.36 27.64 -10.69
N MET A 574 21.03 28.76 -10.41
CA MET A 574 20.45 29.90 -9.70
C MET A 574 19.87 30.89 -10.70
N ASP A 575 18.59 31.23 -10.58
CA ASP A 575 17.97 32.30 -11.38
C ASP A 575 18.36 33.70 -10.89
N GLU A 576 17.90 34.73 -11.62
CA GLU A 576 18.20 36.14 -11.31
C GLU A 576 17.61 36.60 -9.96
N GLN A 577 16.59 35.88 -9.48
CA GLN A 577 15.89 36.11 -8.21
C GLN A 577 16.57 35.40 -7.04
N GLY A 578 17.61 34.59 -7.30
CA GLY A 578 18.34 33.83 -6.30
C GLY A 578 17.64 32.53 -5.88
N GLU A 579 16.74 32.00 -6.70
CA GLU A 579 16.07 30.72 -6.50
C GLU A 579 16.78 29.60 -7.27
N VAL A 580 16.81 28.41 -6.67
CA VAL A 580 17.24 27.19 -7.36
C VAL A 580 16.15 26.76 -8.34
N ARG A 581 16.53 26.58 -9.61
CA ARG A 581 15.70 26.16 -10.75
C ARG A 581 16.41 25.06 -11.54
N THR A 582 15.71 24.40 -12.47
CA THR A 582 16.34 23.45 -13.40
C THR A 582 16.33 23.95 -14.85
N ARG A 583 17.40 23.64 -15.61
CA ARG A 583 17.56 24.04 -17.02
C ARG A 583 16.54 23.40 -17.95
N THR A 584 16.07 22.22 -17.58
CA THR A 584 15.04 21.45 -18.26
C THR A 584 14.05 20.91 -17.22
N ASN A 585 12.90 20.40 -17.66
CA ASN A 585 11.88 19.86 -16.77
C ASN A 585 11.45 18.44 -17.19
N ARG A 586 12.42 17.55 -17.43
CA ARG A 586 12.15 16.15 -17.82
C ARG A 586 11.63 15.30 -16.67
N SER A 587 11.90 15.71 -15.43
CA SER A 587 11.32 15.17 -14.21
C SER A 587 9.85 15.55 -14.05
N GLY A 588 9.38 16.60 -14.75
CA GLY A 588 7.99 17.04 -14.72
C GLY A 588 7.58 17.60 -13.36
N GLY A 589 8.43 18.44 -12.76
CA GLY A 589 8.16 19.15 -11.51
C GLY A 589 8.32 18.32 -10.23
N ILE A 590 8.68 17.04 -10.33
CA ILE A 590 8.78 16.13 -9.18
C ILE A 590 10.07 15.33 -9.23
N GLN A 591 10.84 15.37 -8.15
CA GLN A 591 12.10 14.64 -8.00
C GLN A 591 12.12 13.92 -6.65
N GLY A 592 12.41 12.61 -6.66
CA GLY A 592 12.49 11.81 -5.44
C GLY A 592 11.16 11.69 -4.66
N GLY A 593 10.01 11.84 -5.32
CA GLY A 593 8.72 11.82 -4.65
C GLY A 593 8.18 13.19 -4.23
N ILE A 594 8.95 14.27 -4.48
CA ILE A 594 8.72 15.60 -3.91
C ILE A 594 8.73 16.67 -5.00
N SER A 595 7.82 17.64 -4.93
CA SER A 595 7.78 18.77 -5.87
C SER A 595 9.04 19.65 -5.78
N ASN A 596 9.64 19.96 -6.93
CA ASN A 596 10.88 20.76 -7.00
C ASN A 596 10.65 22.25 -7.32
N GLY A 597 9.40 22.63 -7.64
CA GLY A 597 8.99 24.02 -7.95
C GLY A 597 8.89 24.35 -9.43
N GLU A 598 9.41 23.48 -10.31
CA GLU A 598 9.09 23.57 -11.72
C GLU A 598 7.65 23.13 -11.98
N HIS A 599 7.17 23.36 -13.20
CA HIS A 599 5.83 22.94 -13.58
C HIS A 599 5.64 21.43 -13.42
N ILE A 600 4.59 21.02 -12.70
CA ILE A 600 4.20 19.60 -12.71
C ILE A 600 3.48 19.35 -14.02
N VAL A 601 4.05 18.49 -14.87
CA VAL A 601 3.48 18.14 -16.18
C VAL A 601 3.11 16.67 -16.18
N ILE A 602 1.82 16.39 -16.29
CA ILE A 602 1.30 15.03 -16.39
C ILE A 602 0.60 14.81 -17.73
N ARG A 603 0.68 13.59 -18.27
CA ARG A 603 -0.11 13.15 -19.42
C ARG A 603 -0.95 11.94 -19.05
N VAL A 604 -2.20 11.95 -19.50
CA VAL A 604 -3.22 10.97 -19.13
C VAL A 604 -3.85 10.38 -20.37
N ALA A 605 -3.74 9.07 -20.55
CA ALA A 605 -4.32 8.37 -21.68
C ALA A 605 -5.72 7.85 -21.34
N PHE A 606 -6.68 8.14 -22.22
CA PHE A 606 -8.07 7.67 -22.13
C PHE A 606 -8.39 6.72 -23.29
N LYS A 607 -8.98 5.57 -22.96
CA LYS A 607 -9.50 4.65 -23.97
C LYS A 607 -10.73 5.23 -24.68
N PRO A 608 -11.07 4.73 -25.88
CA PRO A 608 -12.35 5.02 -26.52
C PRO A 608 -13.56 4.71 -25.64
N THR A 609 -14.66 5.45 -25.83
CA THR A 609 -15.95 5.15 -25.19
C THR A 609 -16.41 3.75 -25.57
N ALA A 610 -16.59 2.89 -24.57
CA ALA A 610 -16.90 1.48 -24.80
C ALA A 610 -18.25 1.23 -25.49
N THR A 611 -19.23 2.12 -25.29
CA THR A 611 -20.53 1.99 -25.97
C THR A 611 -20.51 2.71 -27.31
N ILE A 612 -20.71 1.94 -28.38
CA ILE A 612 -20.73 2.38 -29.78
C ILE A 612 -22.03 1.92 -30.45
N ALA A 613 -22.37 2.50 -31.60
CA ALA A 613 -23.62 2.19 -32.32
C ALA A 613 -23.54 0.89 -33.15
N GLN A 614 -22.36 0.27 -33.22
CA GLN A 614 -22.18 -1.01 -33.90
C GLN A 614 -22.60 -2.18 -33.01
N ARG A 615 -23.00 -3.29 -33.66
CA ARG A 615 -23.26 -4.56 -32.97
C ARG A 615 -21.97 -5.10 -32.40
N GLN A 616 -22.04 -5.58 -31.16
CA GLN A 616 -20.91 -6.20 -30.48
C GLN A 616 -21.32 -7.56 -29.94
N ALA A 617 -20.49 -8.58 -30.15
CA ALA A 617 -20.64 -9.87 -29.49
C ALA A 617 -20.38 -9.71 -27.99
N THR A 618 -21.21 -10.33 -27.16
CA THR A 618 -21.06 -10.35 -25.72
C THR A 618 -21.78 -11.56 -25.12
N VAL A 619 -21.81 -11.65 -23.79
CA VAL A 619 -22.45 -12.73 -23.05
C VAL A 619 -23.54 -12.16 -22.14
N SER A 620 -24.63 -12.90 -21.99
CA SER A 620 -25.71 -12.60 -21.04
C SER A 620 -25.30 -12.94 -19.60
N ARG A 621 -26.11 -12.50 -18.63
CA ARG A 621 -25.88 -12.87 -17.23
C ARG A 621 -25.90 -14.39 -17.00
N GLU A 622 -26.69 -15.12 -17.78
CA GLU A 622 -26.83 -16.57 -17.75
C GLU A 622 -25.71 -17.32 -18.50
N GLY A 623 -24.71 -16.61 -19.05
CA GLY A 623 -23.60 -17.23 -19.75
C GLY A 623 -23.89 -17.59 -21.21
N LYS A 624 -24.92 -16.98 -21.83
CA LYS A 624 -25.26 -17.23 -23.25
C LYS A 624 -24.64 -16.17 -24.15
N ASP A 625 -24.04 -16.62 -25.25
CA ASP A 625 -23.55 -15.71 -26.29
C ASP A 625 -24.73 -14.96 -26.95
N ILE A 626 -24.61 -13.64 -27.00
CA ILE A 626 -25.62 -12.73 -27.56
C ILE A 626 -24.94 -11.58 -28.31
N GLU A 627 -25.69 -10.92 -29.19
CA GLU A 627 -25.26 -9.65 -29.78
C GLU A 627 -25.94 -8.48 -29.06
N LEU A 628 -25.13 -7.51 -28.65
CA LEU A 628 -25.62 -6.26 -28.10
C LEU A 628 -25.56 -5.15 -29.17
N LEU A 629 -26.72 -4.55 -29.44
CA LEU A 629 -26.82 -3.29 -30.16
C LEU A 629 -27.20 -2.20 -29.17
N ALA A 630 -26.21 -1.51 -28.61
CA ALA A 630 -26.46 -0.46 -27.64
C ALA A 630 -27.07 0.77 -28.32
N ARG A 631 -28.37 0.96 -28.15
CA ARG A 631 -29.07 2.17 -28.57
C ARG A 631 -28.87 3.24 -27.50
N GLY A 632 -28.34 4.40 -27.86
CA GLY A 632 -28.14 5.46 -26.88
C GLY A 632 -27.27 6.63 -27.31
N ARG A 633 -27.25 7.63 -26.43
CA ARG A 633 -26.49 8.89 -26.56
C ARG A 633 -25.16 8.75 -25.83
N HIS A 634 -24.10 8.37 -26.55
CA HIS A 634 -22.76 8.15 -26.02
C HIS A 634 -21.78 9.21 -26.52
N ASP A 635 -20.74 9.47 -25.74
CA ASP A 635 -19.66 10.38 -26.13
C ASP A 635 -18.86 9.72 -27.28
N PRO A 636 -18.69 10.37 -28.45
CA PRO A 636 -17.77 9.85 -29.48
C PRO A 636 -16.30 9.99 -29.04
N CYS A 637 -16.00 10.90 -28.12
CA CYS A 637 -14.71 11.04 -27.45
C CYS A 637 -14.92 11.61 -26.05
N VAL A 638 -14.41 10.95 -25.01
CA VAL A 638 -14.55 11.40 -23.61
C VAL A 638 -13.56 12.50 -23.21
N VAL A 639 -12.49 12.66 -23.99
CA VAL A 639 -11.30 13.44 -23.63
C VAL A 639 -11.61 14.93 -23.38
N PRO A 640 -12.44 15.63 -24.19
CA PRO A 640 -12.81 17.02 -23.89
C PRO A 640 -13.51 17.20 -22.54
N ARG A 641 -14.33 16.22 -22.13
CA ARG A 641 -15.01 16.25 -20.83
C ARG A 641 -14.10 15.84 -19.68
N ALA A 642 -13.02 15.13 -19.97
CA ALA A 642 -12.05 14.68 -18.98
C ALA A 642 -11.16 15.81 -18.46
N VAL A 643 -10.98 16.91 -19.21
CA VAL A 643 -10.17 18.08 -18.82
C VAL A 643 -10.46 18.57 -17.39
N PRO A 644 -11.69 19.02 -17.05
CA PRO A 644 -11.99 19.47 -15.68
C PRO A 644 -11.91 18.33 -14.64
N MET A 645 -12.05 17.07 -15.06
CA MET A 645 -11.93 15.91 -14.17
C MET A 645 -10.47 15.65 -13.78
N VAL A 646 -9.55 15.78 -14.73
CA VAL A 646 -8.10 15.67 -14.51
C VAL A 646 -7.62 16.80 -13.61
N GLU A 647 -7.98 18.05 -13.91
CA GLU A 647 -7.62 19.19 -13.08
C GLU A 647 -8.12 19.02 -11.63
N ALA A 648 -9.36 18.55 -11.45
CA ALA A 648 -9.92 18.31 -10.14
C ALA A 648 -9.11 17.27 -9.35
N MET A 649 -8.79 16.12 -9.95
CA MET A 649 -8.03 15.08 -9.24
C MET A 649 -6.60 15.51 -8.88
N VAL A 650 -5.94 16.28 -9.76
CA VAL A 650 -4.63 16.88 -9.45
C VAL A 650 -4.74 17.86 -8.28
N ALA A 651 -5.71 18.77 -8.32
CA ALA A 651 -5.93 19.73 -7.26
C ALA A 651 -6.23 19.06 -5.91
N LEU A 652 -7.01 17.99 -5.89
CA LEU A 652 -7.31 17.23 -4.67
C LEU A 652 -6.04 16.65 -4.02
N VAL A 653 -5.15 16.05 -4.82
CA VAL A 653 -3.87 15.53 -4.30
C VAL A 653 -3.00 16.66 -3.75
N LEU A 654 -2.86 17.75 -4.50
CA LEU A 654 -2.02 18.87 -4.09
C LEU A 654 -2.56 19.56 -2.83
N ALA A 655 -3.87 19.73 -2.70
CA ALA A 655 -4.48 20.28 -1.50
C ALA A 655 -4.26 19.37 -0.28
N ASP A 656 -4.39 18.05 -0.44
CA ASP A 656 -4.12 17.11 0.64
C ASP A 656 -2.66 17.14 1.09
N GLN A 657 -1.72 17.13 0.13
CA GLN A 657 -0.28 17.21 0.38
C GLN A 657 0.11 18.56 0.99
N LEU A 658 -0.53 19.66 0.59
CA LEU A 658 -0.33 20.98 1.18
C LEU A 658 -0.69 20.96 2.67
N LEU A 659 -1.87 20.44 3.03
CA LEU A 659 -2.29 20.38 4.43
C LEU A 659 -1.39 19.47 5.27
N GLN A 660 -0.97 18.33 4.74
CA GLN A 660 -0.02 17.42 5.40
C GLN A 660 1.34 18.09 5.60
N HIS A 661 1.84 18.79 4.59
CA HIS A 661 3.08 19.55 4.67
C HIS A 661 3.03 20.58 5.80
N TYR A 662 1.95 21.36 5.90
CA TYR A 662 1.78 22.31 7.01
C TYR A 662 1.74 21.62 8.38
N ALA A 663 1.00 20.52 8.49
CA ALA A 663 0.84 19.80 9.75
C ALA A 663 2.17 19.20 10.25
N GLN A 664 3.02 18.72 9.34
CA GLN A 664 4.26 18.03 9.68
C GLN A 664 5.49 18.95 9.69
N CYS A 665 5.62 19.81 8.67
CA CYS A 665 6.86 20.51 8.36
C CYS A 665 6.89 21.97 8.84
N GLU A 666 5.74 22.60 9.08
CA GLU A 666 5.65 24.01 9.54
C GLU A 666 5.34 24.14 11.04
N LEU A 667 5.33 23.02 11.78
CA LEU A 667 5.11 23.04 13.24
C LEU A 667 6.29 23.64 14.00
N LEU A 668 7.51 23.54 13.45
CA LEU A 668 8.75 24.07 14.04
C LEU A 668 9.42 25.05 13.05
N PRO A 669 10.10 26.12 13.53
CA PRO A 669 10.78 27.07 12.65
C PRO A 669 11.93 26.43 11.85
N ARG A 670 11.93 26.66 10.53
CA ARG A 670 12.94 26.14 9.59
C ARG A 670 14.34 26.72 9.76
N ASP A 671 14.45 27.93 10.33
CA ASP A 671 15.72 28.67 10.46
C ASP A 671 16.75 27.97 11.36
N SER A 672 16.33 27.01 12.18
CA SER A 672 17.20 26.29 13.12
C SER A 672 18.07 25.20 12.46
N ALA A 673 17.78 24.80 11.21
CA ALA A 673 18.34 23.58 10.61
C ALA A 673 19.36 23.81 9.47
N LEU A 674 19.40 24.99 8.85
CA LEU A 674 20.12 25.19 7.59
C LEU A 674 21.44 26.00 7.70
N GLY A 675 21.88 26.31 8.92
CA GLY A 675 23.10 27.09 9.16
C GLY A 675 22.94 28.59 8.86
N PRO A 676 23.96 29.41 9.17
CA PRO A 676 23.87 30.88 9.12
C PRO A 676 23.66 31.48 7.73
N ASP A 677 23.88 30.70 6.65
CA ASP A 677 23.83 31.18 5.26
C ASP A 677 22.52 30.85 4.53
N ALA A 678 21.60 30.12 5.17
CA ALA A 678 20.36 29.71 4.54
C ALA A 678 19.19 30.61 4.96
N LYS A 679 18.75 31.48 4.06
CA LYS A 679 17.45 32.14 4.20
C LYS A 679 16.35 31.11 3.93
N ALA A 680 15.84 30.46 4.98
CA ALA A 680 14.64 29.63 4.85
C ALA A 680 13.41 30.54 4.76
N ARG A 681 13.11 31.06 3.57
CA ARG A 681 11.81 31.69 3.34
C ARG A 681 10.76 30.59 3.34
N SER A 682 9.81 30.64 4.26
CA SER A 682 8.55 29.90 4.09
C SER A 682 8.00 30.32 2.73
N GLN A 683 7.81 29.33 1.85
CA GLN A 683 7.34 29.56 0.47
C GLN A 683 5.87 29.91 0.43
N PHE A 684 5.19 29.79 1.57
CA PHE A 684 3.80 30.11 1.69
C PHE A 684 3.63 31.53 2.23
N GLN A 685 2.75 32.28 1.58
CA GLN A 685 2.32 33.56 2.12
C GLN A 685 1.56 33.28 3.42
N HIS A 686 2.17 33.54 4.58
CA HIS A 686 1.42 33.59 5.83
C HIS A 686 0.76 34.96 5.89
N PRO A 687 -0.58 35.08 5.78
CA PRO A 687 -1.26 36.33 6.08
C PRO A 687 -1.37 36.51 7.60
N VAL A 688 -0.27 36.49 8.35
CA VAL A 688 -0.27 36.86 9.77
C VAL A 688 1.11 37.41 10.16
N HIS A 689 1.36 38.68 9.80
CA HIS A 689 1.99 39.70 10.64
C HIS A 689 1.89 41.03 9.89
N ALA A 690 0.71 41.64 9.98
CA ALA A 690 0.49 43.07 9.82
C ALA A 690 -0.40 43.54 10.97
#